data_AF-A0A9Q2QPZ0-F1
#
_entry.id   AF-A0A9Q2QPZ0-F1
#
_cell.length_a   1.000
_cell.length_b   1.000
_cell.length_c   1.000
_cell.angle_alpha   90.00
_cell.angle_beta   90.00
_cell.angle_gamma   90.00
#
_symmetry.space_group_name_H-M   'P 1'
#
loop_
_entity.id
_entity.type
_entity.pdbx_description
1 polymer ?
#
loop_
_entity_poly.entity_id
_entity_poly.type
_entity_poly.pdbx_seq_one_letter_code
_entity_poly.pdbx_strand_id
1 'polypeptide(L)'
;AEVTSDGLVTPDEKVEVDALIQALESAKQAAQGKVNSVPNGTEGKGDLQTRLDSIASVTSPEVNDADSNGKLDTDQLFEATQAVANAEQAKVTVDTKLAEVTSDGLVTPDEKSEVDALIQALESAKQTAKEKLNSVPSGTIGKDELQTRLDNITSVTSPEVNDVDSDGNVDNQHISEAGKAVVSAEKAKVTVDTKLTEITADGLVTPNEKAEVDALIQALENAKQTAKEKLNSVPSGTIGKDELQTRLDNITSVTSPEVNDVDSDGMLDTDQLSEASEAVANAEQAKTAIDNKLAEVTSDGLVTPDEKSEVDALIQTLESAKQTAKEKLNSVPSGTAGKDDLQTRLDNITSVTSPEINDVDSNGVLDTDQLLEMSHIIDDVEKAKASVDKKLSEITSDGLVTPSEAAEIDRLIFGLKVIKQSAKNKLNTIPDGIPGKDVLQRRLDNITSVTSPEVNDADSNGILDIEQLSEAEKAIEAAEIAKTAVDKKLTEITSDGLVAPEEKSAIDQLIQTLETAKQVAKEKLENVPNGTAGKDTLQRRLDNIVSITSPEVNDADSNGVQDTKQVSEVSKAIKATESTKAAVDKKLAEIQSDGLVNPKEKAEIDKLIQKLDKEKQAVKDKLAKVPNGTVGKAELQRKLNEIPSVTSPEVNDADSNGVQDTKQVSEAKKAIADAKAAQTKVINKIKEIRKDGLITPSEQADLDKLIEKLDSLRSIAKEKISNLPNGTSNIAELQTNLDKVTSEIISKVKDIDSNGISDKKQSLGMDKINNKYNSSHFENDEKATKNNKLLDMHSRQFNVQNNHHNLEGLNKNLFVNPNKENNLNMNIPYSGLDKNNPYAFEILFGILGLMIVYRRYLKSDKNTEH
;
A
#
# COMPACT_ATOMS: atom_id res chain seq x y z
N ALA A 1 47.91 81.68 176.81
CA ALA A 1 49.12 82.53 176.75
C ALA A 1 50.23 81.76 176.06
N GLU A 2 50.88 80.82 176.75
CA GLU A 2 51.81 79.85 176.12
C GLU A 2 51.04 78.90 175.19
N VAL A 3 50.00 78.23 175.72
CA VAL A 3 48.91 77.48 175.03
C VAL A 3 48.07 78.32 174.04
N THR A 4 48.46 79.56 173.74
CA THR A 4 47.77 80.38 172.73
C THR A 4 48.77 81.25 171.96
N SER A 5 50.00 80.76 171.78
CA SER A 5 51.13 81.57 171.26
C SER A 5 51.47 81.29 169.79
N ASP A 6 51.19 80.09 169.31
CA ASP A 6 51.20 79.69 167.90
C ASP A 6 49.85 79.97 167.20
N GLY A 7 48.77 80.10 167.97
CA GLY A 7 47.42 80.34 167.49
C GLY A 7 46.55 79.08 167.39
N LEU A 8 47.11 77.92 167.73
CA LEU A 8 46.37 76.68 167.90
C LEU A 8 46.05 76.48 169.40
N VAL A 9 45.07 75.64 169.66
CA VAL A 9 44.65 75.17 170.98
C VAL A 9 44.14 73.75 170.81
N THR A 10 44.95 72.77 171.20
CA THR A 10 44.51 71.37 171.22
C THR A 10 43.58 71.08 172.41
N PRO A 11 42.83 69.96 172.39
CA PRO A 11 42.00 69.55 173.54
C PRO A 11 42.80 69.39 174.85
N ASP A 12 44.03 68.87 174.78
CA ASP A 12 44.87 68.57 175.95
C ASP A 12 45.43 69.86 176.58
N GLU A 13 45.93 70.78 175.76
CA GLU A 13 46.44 72.07 176.26
C GLU A 13 45.33 72.92 176.88
N LYS A 14 44.12 72.88 176.31
CA LYS A 14 42.93 73.50 176.90
C LYS A 14 42.68 72.93 178.31
N VAL A 15 42.75 71.61 178.47
CA VAL A 15 42.56 70.94 179.78
C VAL A 15 43.64 71.36 180.78
N GLU A 16 44.90 71.53 180.34
CA GLU A 16 45.98 72.02 181.21
C GLU A 16 45.76 73.49 181.64
N VAL A 17 45.30 74.36 180.74
CA VAL A 17 44.93 75.75 181.07
C VAL A 17 43.73 75.80 182.03
N ASP A 18 42.69 75.00 181.80
CA ASP A 18 41.54 74.91 182.71
C ASP A 18 41.97 74.45 184.12
N ALA A 19 42.92 73.51 184.22
CA ALA A 19 43.50 73.09 185.50
C ALA A 19 44.32 74.21 186.19
N LEU A 20 45.13 74.97 185.44
CA LEU A 20 45.92 76.09 185.98
C LEU A 20 45.03 77.25 186.46
N ILE A 21 43.95 77.55 185.76
CA ILE A 21 42.94 78.53 186.19
C ILE A 21 42.28 78.09 187.50
N GLN A 22 41.94 76.81 187.63
CA GLN A 22 41.37 76.25 188.86
C GLN A 22 42.36 76.28 190.04
N ALA A 23 43.66 76.09 189.79
CA ALA A 23 44.71 76.21 190.80
C ALA A 23 44.90 77.66 191.27
N LEU A 24 44.83 78.64 190.37
CA LEU A 24 44.95 80.07 190.69
C LEU A 24 43.85 80.52 191.67
N GLU A 25 42.58 80.21 191.38
CA GLU A 25 41.46 80.61 192.24
C GLU A 25 41.50 79.87 193.60
N SER A 26 41.99 78.63 193.62
CA SER A 26 42.25 77.88 194.87
C SER A 26 43.31 78.55 195.75
N ALA A 27 44.42 79.01 195.16
CA ALA A 27 45.47 79.74 195.88
C ALA A 27 44.97 81.10 196.43
N LYS A 28 44.11 81.77 195.67
CA LYS A 28 43.48 83.04 196.05
C LYS A 28 42.56 82.88 197.29
N GLN A 29 41.76 81.81 197.36
CA GLN A 29 41.00 81.49 198.58
C GLN A 29 41.90 81.19 199.79
N ALA A 30 43.01 80.47 199.60
CA ALA A 30 43.95 80.16 200.67
C ALA A 30 44.60 81.44 201.26
N ALA A 31 44.92 82.42 200.40
CA ALA A 31 45.37 83.74 200.83
C ALA A 31 44.27 84.50 201.60
N GLN A 32 43.00 84.41 201.19
CA GLN A 32 41.88 85.08 201.87
C GLN A 32 41.72 84.61 203.32
N GLY A 33 41.85 83.30 203.55
CA GLY A 33 41.86 82.73 204.90
C GLY A 33 42.99 83.28 205.78
N LYS A 34 44.18 83.52 205.20
CA LYS A 34 45.32 84.12 205.92
C LYS A 34 45.10 85.60 206.24
N VAL A 35 44.60 86.40 205.32
CA VAL A 35 44.29 87.82 205.56
C VAL A 35 43.20 87.98 206.62
N ASN A 36 42.16 87.14 206.57
CA ASN A 36 41.08 87.12 207.57
C ASN A 36 41.60 86.85 208.99
N SER A 37 42.67 86.05 209.13
CA SER A 37 43.25 85.63 210.42
C SER A 37 44.00 86.72 211.18
N VAL A 38 44.32 87.87 210.56
CA VAL A 38 44.96 89.02 211.22
C VAL A 38 43.93 89.74 212.11
N PRO A 39 44.25 90.17 213.35
CA PRO A 39 43.31 90.91 214.20
C PRO A 39 42.77 92.20 213.54
N ASN A 40 41.52 92.56 213.84
CA ASN A 40 40.94 93.82 213.39
C ASN A 40 41.51 94.98 214.21
N GLY A 41 41.91 96.06 213.54
CA GLY A 41 42.63 97.19 214.15
C GLY A 41 44.16 97.11 214.02
N THR A 42 44.72 96.02 213.49
CA THR A 42 46.14 95.96 213.12
C THR A 42 46.40 96.78 211.86
N GLU A 43 47.30 97.77 211.98
CA GLU A 43 47.76 98.62 210.88
C GLU A 43 48.36 97.77 209.75
N GLY A 44 48.06 98.11 208.49
CA GLY A 44 48.46 97.32 207.30
C GLY A 44 47.56 96.14 206.92
N LYS A 45 46.55 95.74 207.73
CA LYS A 45 45.63 94.64 207.35
C LYS A 45 44.83 94.95 206.06
N GLY A 46 44.40 96.21 205.88
CA GLY A 46 43.59 96.63 204.72
C GLY A 46 44.32 96.52 203.38
N ASP A 47 45.62 96.80 203.37
CA ASP A 47 46.44 96.72 202.15
C ASP A 47 46.60 95.28 201.66
N LEU A 48 46.71 94.32 202.60
CA LEU A 48 46.79 92.90 202.28
C LEU A 48 45.49 92.36 201.68
N GLN A 49 44.34 92.85 202.14
CA GLN A 49 43.04 92.54 201.53
C GLN A 49 42.97 93.11 200.12
N THR A 50 43.24 94.41 199.97
CA THR A 50 43.21 95.13 198.69
C THR A 50 44.10 94.47 197.62
N ARG A 51 45.30 94.01 198.00
CA ARG A 51 46.22 93.29 197.10
C ARG A 51 45.71 91.92 196.65
N LEU A 52 44.87 91.26 197.45
CA LEU A 52 44.29 89.96 197.11
C LEU A 52 43.07 90.11 196.20
N ASP A 53 42.21 91.07 196.51
CA ASP A 53 41.05 91.43 195.67
C ASP A 53 41.48 91.91 194.27
N SER A 54 42.71 92.43 194.16
CA SER A 54 43.33 92.85 192.88
C SER A 54 43.78 91.69 191.97
N ILE A 55 43.67 90.42 192.39
CA ILE A 55 44.00 89.27 191.53
C ILE A 55 42.82 88.97 190.60
N ALA A 56 42.96 89.33 189.32
CA ALA A 56 41.97 89.05 188.28
C ALA A 56 41.70 87.55 188.11
N SER A 57 40.45 87.19 187.81
CA SER A 57 40.08 85.84 187.35
C SER A 57 40.38 85.70 185.86
N VAL A 58 40.65 84.46 185.42
CA VAL A 58 41.06 84.14 184.03
C VAL A 58 40.06 83.15 183.43
N THR A 59 39.87 83.20 182.10
CA THR A 59 39.00 82.31 181.32
C THR A 59 39.81 81.44 180.37
N SER A 60 39.34 80.22 180.11
CA SER A 60 40.00 79.23 179.25
C SER A 60 39.68 79.43 177.76
N PRO A 61 40.61 79.17 176.83
CA PRO A 61 40.38 79.26 175.38
C PRO A 61 39.46 78.15 174.83
N GLU A 62 39.03 78.32 173.58
CA GLU A 62 38.31 77.30 172.79
C GLU A 62 39.29 76.45 171.97
N VAL A 63 38.93 75.20 171.64
CA VAL A 63 39.72 74.29 170.80
C VAL A 63 39.54 74.67 169.32
N ASN A 64 40.62 74.71 168.55
CA ASN A 64 40.59 75.01 167.11
C ASN A 64 41.50 74.13 166.23
N ASP A 65 42.19 73.16 166.83
CA ASP A 65 42.82 72.00 166.19
C ASP A 65 42.26 70.75 166.89
N ALA A 66 41.11 70.26 166.41
CA ALA A 66 40.27 69.30 167.14
C ALA A 66 40.77 67.84 167.10
N ASP A 67 41.58 67.49 166.10
CA ASP A 67 42.25 66.19 165.97
C ASP A 67 43.77 66.25 166.22
N SER A 68 44.28 67.40 166.67
CA SER A 68 45.69 67.69 166.98
C SER A 68 46.63 67.42 165.80
N ASN A 69 46.22 67.79 164.58
CA ASN A 69 46.98 67.54 163.36
C ASN A 69 48.01 68.65 163.02
N GLY A 70 47.98 69.78 163.73
CA GLY A 70 48.83 70.95 163.47
C GLY A 70 48.28 71.89 162.41
N LYS A 71 46.96 71.88 162.19
CA LYS A 71 46.21 72.80 161.34
C LYS A 71 44.98 73.32 162.07
N LEU A 72 44.48 74.46 161.61
CA LEU A 72 43.22 75.02 162.08
C LEU A 72 42.05 74.33 161.36
N ASP A 73 41.06 73.85 162.12
CA ASP A 73 39.83 73.21 161.63
C ASP A 73 39.18 73.96 160.45
N THR A 74 39.20 75.29 160.49
CA THR A 74 38.61 76.17 159.47
C THR A 74 39.37 76.14 158.14
N ASP A 75 40.67 75.93 158.16
CA ASP A 75 41.50 75.87 156.96
C ASP A 75 41.29 74.55 156.23
N GLN A 76 41.14 73.44 156.98
CA GLN A 76 40.71 72.15 156.43
C GLN A 76 39.31 72.24 155.82
N LEU A 77 38.36 72.91 156.51
CA LEU A 77 37.03 73.18 155.98
C LEU A 77 37.07 74.04 154.71
N PHE A 78 37.97 75.03 154.63
CA PHE A 78 38.15 75.88 153.45
C PHE A 78 38.80 75.14 152.26
N GLU A 79 39.79 74.27 152.51
CA GLU A 79 40.34 73.34 151.50
C GLU A 79 39.23 72.42 150.96
N ALA A 80 38.38 71.86 151.82
CA ALA A 80 37.25 71.03 151.43
C ALA A 80 36.18 71.83 150.64
N THR A 81 35.88 73.06 151.06
CA THR A 81 34.91 73.95 150.39
C THR A 81 35.33 74.24 148.95
N GLN A 82 36.61 74.55 148.72
CA GLN A 82 37.14 74.75 147.37
C GLN A 82 37.11 73.46 146.53
N ALA A 83 37.43 72.32 147.12
CA ALA A 83 37.42 71.05 146.41
C ALA A 83 36.00 70.63 145.98
N VAL A 84 34.99 70.82 146.84
CA VAL A 84 33.56 70.61 146.49
C VAL A 84 33.13 71.57 145.39
N ALA A 85 33.47 72.86 145.49
CA ALA A 85 33.14 73.85 144.45
C ALA A 85 33.79 73.53 143.08
N ASN A 86 35.01 72.98 143.08
CA ASN A 86 35.67 72.51 141.86
C ASN A 86 34.95 71.29 141.24
N ALA A 87 34.43 70.38 142.06
CA ALA A 87 33.63 69.25 141.60
C ALA A 87 32.25 69.68 141.04
N GLU A 88 31.59 70.65 141.69
CA GLU A 88 30.36 71.27 141.18
C GLU A 88 30.60 71.98 139.84
N GLN A 89 31.71 72.74 139.72
CA GLN A 89 32.07 73.40 138.47
C GLN A 89 32.41 72.40 137.35
N ALA A 90 33.10 71.30 137.67
CA ALA A 90 33.36 70.23 136.70
C ALA A 90 32.06 69.57 136.22
N LYS A 91 31.05 69.41 137.10
CA LYS A 91 29.74 68.87 136.73
C LYS A 91 29.02 69.78 135.73
N VAL A 92 29.04 71.09 135.96
CA VAL A 92 28.48 72.08 135.02
C VAL A 92 29.20 72.03 133.67
N THR A 93 30.53 71.88 133.65
CA THR A 93 31.30 71.75 132.40
C THR A 93 30.94 70.47 131.63
N VAL A 94 30.82 69.32 132.32
CA VAL A 94 30.36 68.05 131.72
C VAL A 94 28.95 68.20 131.15
N ASP A 95 28.01 68.72 131.94
CA ASP A 95 26.60 68.86 131.52
C ASP A 95 26.45 69.80 130.32
N THR A 96 27.23 70.89 130.29
CA THR A 96 27.24 71.84 129.16
C THR A 96 27.75 71.17 127.90
N LYS A 97 28.93 70.52 127.95
CA LYS A 97 29.53 69.88 126.77
C LYS A 97 28.73 68.67 126.29
N LEU A 98 28.11 67.89 127.19
CA LEU A 98 27.18 66.82 126.81
C LEU A 98 25.92 67.38 126.11
N ALA A 99 25.38 68.50 126.57
CA ALA A 99 24.24 69.15 125.93
C ALA A 99 24.61 69.75 124.56
N GLU A 100 25.81 70.31 124.40
CA GLU A 100 26.36 70.75 123.10
C GLU A 100 26.46 69.57 122.12
N VAL A 101 27.16 68.50 122.54
CA VAL A 101 27.45 67.27 121.75
C VAL A 101 26.20 66.42 121.48
N THR A 102 25.03 66.75 122.03
CA THR A 102 23.77 66.06 121.72
C THR A 102 22.69 66.99 121.16
N SER A 103 23.03 68.23 120.83
CA SER A 103 22.05 69.27 120.47
C SER A 103 21.46 69.15 119.06
N ASP A 104 22.19 68.58 118.10
CA ASP A 104 21.72 68.32 116.73
C ASP A 104 21.30 66.86 116.49
N GLY A 105 21.67 65.96 117.42
CA GLY A 105 21.40 64.53 117.36
C GLY A 105 22.52 63.71 116.71
N LEU A 106 23.63 64.34 116.33
CA LEU A 106 24.86 63.70 115.89
C LEU A 106 25.86 63.61 117.05
N VAL A 107 26.67 62.56 117.08
CA VAL A 107 27.75 62.35 118.05
C VAL A 107 28.90 61.69 117.31
N THR A 108 29.99 62.44 117.11
CA THR A 108 31.22 61.91 116.50
C THR A 108 32.12 61.21 117.53
N PRO A 109 33.09 60.38 117.09
CA PRO A 109 34.06 59.75 118.00
C PRO A 109 34.87 60.76 118.82
N ASP A 110 35.25 61.89 118.23
CA ASP A 110 36.05 62.92 118.88
C ASP A 110 35.24 63.69 119.94
N GLU A 111 33.98 64.04 119.64
CA GLU A 111 33.10 64.71 120.60
C GLU A 111 32.76 63.82 121.80
N LYS A 112 32.53 62.53 121.56
CA LYS A 112 32.38 61.55 122.65
C LYS A 112 33.66 61.48 123.49
N SER A 113 34.83 61.50 122.86
CA SER A 113 36.14 61.50 123.55
C SER A 113 36.33 62.74 124.42
N GLU A 114 35.93 63.92 123.96
CA GLU A 114 35.93 65.16 124.76
C GLU A 114 34.98 65.04 125.98
N VAL A 115 33.78 64.49 125.80
CA VAL A 115 32.84 64.26 126.90
C VAL A 115 33.37 63.21 127.90
N ASP A 116 33.94 62.10 127.43
CA ASP A 116 34.57 61.08 128.29
C ASP A 116 35.70 61.66 129.15
N ALA A 117 36.57 62.49 128.56
CA ALA A 117 37.65 63.16 129.28
C ALA A 117 37.13 64.12 130.37
N LEU A 118 36.04 64.84 130.10
CA LEU A 118 35.39 65.71 131.10
C LEU A 118 34.70 64.90 132.21
N ILE A 119 34.04 63.77 131.89
CA ILE A 119 33.45 62.85 132.88
C ILE A 119 34.55 62.29 133.80
N GLN A 120 35.71 61.94 133.26
CA GLN A 120 36.87 61.50 134.05
C GLN A 120 37.42 62.62 134.96
N ALA A 121 37.47 63.86 134.47
CA ALA A 121 37.88 65.02 135.26
C ALA A 121 36.90 65.32 136.41
N LEU A 122 35.59 65.21 136.16
CA LEU A 122 34.53 65.34 137.16
C LEU A 122 34.68 64.30 138.29
N GLU A 123 34.82 63.01 137.97
CA GLU A 123 34.92 61.99 139.01
C GLU A 123 36.25 62.11 139.80
N SER A 124 37.33 62.56 139.15
CA SER A 124 38.60 62.92 139.81
C SER A 124 38.45 64.11 140.76
N ALA A 125 37.67 65.13 140.38
CA ALA A 125 37.36 66.27 141.24
C ALA A 125 36.48 65.87 142.43
N LYS A 126 35.46 65.04 142.21
CA LYS A 126 34.62 64.47 143.29
C LYS A 126 35.44 63.65 144.28
N GLN A 127 36.36 62.81 143.82
CA GLN A 127 37.25 62.05 144.69
C GLN A 127 38.17 62.97 145.51
N THR A 128 38.76 63.99 144.88
CA THR A 128 39.56 65.02 145.56
C THR A 128 38.75 65.76 146.63
N ALA A 129 37.50 66.13 146.32
CA ALA A 129 36.58 66.75 147.26
C ALA A 129 36.27 65.84 148.46
N LYS A 130 36.04 64.55 148.20
CA LYS A 130 35.79 63.53 149.23
C LYS A 130 36.99 63.35 150.17
N GLU A 131 38.20 63.32 149.62
CA GLU A 131 39.45 63.21 150.40
C GLU A 131 39.70 64.45 151.28
N LYS A 132 39.50 65.65 150.74
CA LYS A 132 39.60 66.89 151.51
C LYS A 132 38.54 67.00 152.59
N LEU A 133 37.29 66.63 152.28
CA LEU A 133 36.18 66.66 153.24
C LEU A 133 36.32 65.60 154.35
N ASN A 134 36.83 64.41 154.02
CA ASN A 134 37.17 63.41 155.03
C ASN A 134 38.24 63.92 156.01
N SER A 135 39.19 64.72 155.52
CA SER A 135 40.25 65.37 156.32
C SER A 135 39.78 66.54 157.18
N VAL A 136 38.50 66.92 157.17
CA VAL A 136 37.93 67.89 158.14
C VAL A 136 37.53 67.14 159.42
N PRO A 137 37.82 67.62 160.64
CA PRO A 137 37.41 66.92 161.87
C PRO A 137 35.89 66.70 162.02
N SER A 138 35.51 65.77 162.90
CA SER A 138 34.10 65.46 163.17
C SER A 138 33.50 66.44 164.19
N GLY A 139 32.56 67.28 163.73
CA GLY A 139 31.91 68.32 164.54
C GLY A 139 32.24 69.75 164.09
N THR A 140 33.19 69.93 163.18
CA THR A 140 33.50 71.22 162.54
C THR A 140 32.27 71.75 161.81
N ILE A 141 31.77 72.93 162.21
CA ILE A 141 30.54 73.53 161.70
C ILE A 141 30.66 73.77 160.18
N GLY A 142 29.72 73.21 159.41
CA GLY A 142 29.68 73.31 157.95
C GLY A 142 30.11 72.04 157.19
N LYS A 143 30.74 71.06 157.86
CA LYS A 143 31.17 69.80 157.21
C LYS A 143 30.02 69.04 156.56
N ASP A 144 28.90 68.89 157.25
CA ASP A 144 27.74 68.10 156.78
C ASP A 144 27.03 68.75 155.57
N GLU A 145 27.11 70.09 155.44
CA GLU A 145 26.58 70.83 154.29
C GLU A 145 27.44 70.59 153.05
N LEU A 146 28.76 70.57 153.18
CA LEU A 146 29.69 70.19 152.11
C LEU A 146 29.52 68.72 151.69
N GLN A 147 29.25 67.82 152.64
CA GLN A 147 28.95 66.42 152.34
C GLN A 147 27.68 66.31 151.49
N THR A 148 26.61 66.99 151.91
CA THR A 148 25.34 67.05 151.18
C THR A 148 25.52 67.61 149.77
N ARG A 149 26.33 68.67 149.59
CA ARG A 149 26.65 69.23 148.28
C ARG A 149 27.42 68.25 147.39
N LEU A 150 28.44 67.58 147.93
CA LEU A 150 29.24 66.59 147.21
C LEU A 150 28.43 65.36 146.76
N ASP A 151 27.56 64.85 147.63
CA ASP A 151 26.71 63.68 147.32
C ASP A 151 25.61 64.01 146.30
N ASN A 152 25.20 65.28 146.19
CA ASN A 152 24.31 65.75 145.13
C ASN A 152 24.97 65.83 143.73
N ILE A 153 26.30 65.67 143.63
CA ILE A 153 27.00 65.68 142.33
C ILE A 153 26.84 64.32 141.64
N THR A 154 25.72 64.17 140.93
CA THR A 154 25.39 62.94 140.20
C THR A 154 26.47 62.56 139.18
N SER A 155 26.68 61.27 138.98
CA SER A 155 27.49 60.78 137.85
C SER A 155 26.77 61.06 136.52
N VAL A 156 27.54 61.18 135.44
CA VAL A 156 27.04 61.42 134.08
C VAL A 156 27.40 60.24 133.18
N THR A 157 26.48 59.85 132.30
CA THR A 157 26.69 58.82 131.28
C THR A 157 27.24 59.45 130.00
N SER A 158 28.25 58.79 129.41
CA SER A 158 28.80 59.16 128.11
C SER A 158 27.80 58.90 126.96
N PRO A 159 27.79 59.70 125.88
CA PRO A 159 26.92 59.46 124.74
C PRO A 159 27.41 58.27 123.87
N GLU A 160 26.53 57.75 123.03
CA GLU A 160 26.86 56.75 122.00
C GLU A 160 27.23 57.46 120.70
N VAL A 161 28.26 56.98 119.98
CA VAL A 161 28.63 57.50 118.65
C VAL A 161 27.56 57.08 117.64
N ASN A 162 27.10 58.00 116.80
CA ASN A 162 26.13 57.72 115.74
C ASN A 162 26.42 58.41 114.39
N ASP A 163 27.52 59.17 114.31
CA ASP A 163 28.14 59.70 113.09
C ASP A 163 29.64 59.33 113.13
N VAL A 164 29.97 58.09 112.72
CA VAL A 164 31.30 57.51 112.90
C VAL A 164 32.39 58.17 112.03
N ASP A 165 32.05 58.71 110.86
CA ASP A 165 32.99 59.35 109.93
C ASP A 165 32.86 60.89 109.83
N SER A 166 32.00 61.51 110.65
CA SER A 166 31.79 62.96 110.75
C SER A 166 31.28 63.59 109.44
N ASP A 167 30.39 62.87 108.76
CA ASP A 167 29.84 63.26 107.45
C ASP A 167 28.58 64.17 107.57
N GLY A 168 27.97 64.23 108.76
CA GLY A 168 26.78 65.03 109.03
C GLY A 168 25.44 64.27 108.91
N ASN A 169 25.47 62.95 108.74
CA ASN A 169 24.29 62.08 108.73
C ASN A 169 24.45 60.97 109.78
N VAL A 170 23.35 60.57 110.41
CA VAL A 170 23.38 59.39 111.30
C VAL A 170 23.63 58.10 110.51
N ASP A 171 24.56 57.27 110.99
CA ASP A 171 24.94 55.95 110.45
C ASP A 171 23.72 55.07 110.06
N ASN A 172 22.68 55.10 110.88
CA ASN A 172 21.43 54.37 110.67
C ASN A 172 20.67 54.80 109.40
N GLN A 173 20.81 56.06 108.95
CA GLN A 173 20.24 56.51 107.69
C GLN A 173 20.97 55.88 106.50
N HIS A 174 22.32 55.85 106.52
CA HIS A 174 23.13 55.21 105.50
C HIS A 174 22.82 53.71 105.38
N ILE A 175 22.70 52.99 106.50
CA ILE A 175 22.19 51.61 106.53
C ILE A 175 20.80 51.50 105.88
N SER A 176 19.86 52.42 106.17
CA SER A 176 18.53 52.38 105.57
C SER A 176 18.53 52.64 104.05
N GLU A 177 19.41 53.52 103.57
CA GLU A 177 19.52 53.84 102.15
C GLU A 177 20.22 52.74 101.36
N ALA A 178 21.33 52.20 101.88
CA ALA A 178 21.97 51.01 101.35
C ALA A 178 21.00 49.81 101.32
N GLY A 179 20.23 49.61 102.40
CA GLY A 179 19.22 48.54 102.46
C GLY A 179 18.11 48.69 101.42
N LYS A 180 17.63 49.91 101.15
CA LYS A 180 16.66 50.18 100.06
C LYS A 180 17.27 49.91 98.68
N ALA A 181 18.55 50.24 98.48
CA ALA A 181 19.23 49.99 97.22
C ALA A 181 19.50 48.49 96.99
N VAL A 182 19.95 47.74 97.99
CA VAL A 182 20.10 46.27 97.94
C VAL A 182 18.75 45.60 97.64
N VAL A 183 17.66 45.99 98.32
CA VAL A 183 16.30 45.48 98.03
C VAL A 183 15.83 45.84 96.60
N SER A 184 16.34 46.91 96.01
CA SER A 184 16.03 47.28 94.62
C SER A 184 16.80 46.41 93.63
N ALA A 185 18.06 46.08 93.92
CA ALA A 185 18.85 45.12 93.14
C ALA A 185 18.31 43.68 93.25
N GLU A 186 17.89 43.25 94.45
CA GLU A 186 17.23 41.95 94.68
C GLU A 186 15.93 41.83 93.85
N LYS A 187 15.11 42.89 93.82
CA LYS A 187 13.91 42.94 92.97
C LYS A 187 14.24 42.91 91.48
N ALA A 188 15.26 43.66 91.04
CA ALA A 188 15.69 43.63 89.64
C ALA A 188 16.14 42.23 89.21
N LYS A 189 16.83 41.48 90.09
CA LYS A 189 17.24 40.10 89.86
C LYS A 189 16.03 39.17 89.68
N VAL A 190 15.03 39.28 90.57
CA VAL A 190 13.78 38.51 90.45
C VAL A 190 13.04 38.85 89.14
N THR A 191 13.00 40.11 88.72
CA THR A 191 12.39 40.49 87.42
C THR A 191 13.13 39.88 86.23
N VAL A 192 14.47 39.91 86.22
CA VAL A 192 15.30 39.25 85.19
C VAL A 192 15.03 37.75 85.17
N ASP A 193 15.09 37.07 86.32
CA ASP A 193 14.91 35.62 86.42
C ASP A 193 13.49 35.19 85.99
N THR A 194 12.48 35.97 86.36
CA THR A 194 11.08 35.72 85.96
C THR A 194 10.94 35.84 84.45
N LYS A 195 11.38 36.97 83.85
CA LYS A 195 11.24 37.20 82.41
C LYS A 195 12.06 36.19 81.59
N LEU A 196 13.27 35.83 82.04
CA LEU A 196 14.08 34.79 81.39
C LEU A 196 13.39 33.42 81.45
N THR A 197 12.70 33.10 82.54
CA THR A 197 11.90 31.86 82.66
C THR A 197 10.67 31.89 81.75
N GLU A 198 10.03 33.06 81.58
CA GLU A 198 8.90 33.24 80.65
C GLU A 198 9.34 33.01 79.19
N ILE A 199 10.40 33.71 78.74
CA ILE A 199 10.88 33.67 77.35
C ILE A 199 11.78 32.47 77.01
N THR A 200 11.77 31.41 77.83
CA THR A 200 12.44 30.14 77.52
C THR A 200 11.53 28.94 77.80
N ALA A 201 10.25 29.17 78.10
CA ALA A 201 9.32 28.13 78.55
C ALA A 201 8.83 27.18 77.43
N ASP A 202 8.78 27.66 76.19
CA ASP A 202 8.49 26.89 74.97
C ASP A 202 9.76 26.44 74.23
N GLY A 203 10.90 27.05 74.55
CA GLY A 203 12.21 26.80 73.93
C GLY A 203 12.53 27.75 72.76
N LEU A 204 11.67 28.73 72.46
CA LEU A 204 11.89 29.75 71.45
C LEU A 204 12.34 31.06 72.11
N VAL A 205 13.19 31.83 71.42
CA VAL A 205 13.69 33.13 71.86
C VAL A 205 13.77 34.04 70.65
N THR A 206 12.86 35.01 70.56
CA THR A 206 12.87 36.01 69.48
C THR A 206 13.89 37.14 69.74
N PRO A 207 14.29 37.91 68.70
CA PRO A 207 15.15 39.09 68.89
C PRO A 207 14.57 40.13 69.86
N ASN A 208 13.23 40.26 69.90
CA ASN A 208 12.55 41.21 70.77
C ASN A 208 12.62 40.79 72.24
N GLU A 209 12.38 39.52 72.53
CA GLU A 209 12.43 38.98 73.89
C GLU A 209 13.83 39.01 74.47
N LYS A 210 14.85 38.68 73.66
CA LYS A 210 16.24 38.87 74.03
C LYS A 210 16.53 40.35 74.36
N ALA A 211 16.04 41.29 73.56
CA ALA A 211 16.24 42.72 73.82
C ALA A 211 15.54 43.21 75.10
N GLU A 212 14.37 42.67 75.45
CA GLU A 212 13.71 42.92 76.73
C GLU A 212 14.55 42.38 77.91
N VAL A 213 15.11 41.18 77.80
CA VAL A 213 15.99 40.61 78.84
C VAL A 213 17.32 41.37 78.94
N ASP A 214 17.94 41.77 77.83
CA ASP A 214 19.15 42.61 77.84
C ASP A 214 18.93 43.94 78.60
N ALA A 215 17.78 44.59 78.38
CA ALA A 215 17.41 45.81 79.08
C ALA A 215 17.20 45.58 80.59
N LEU A 216 16.60 44.44 80.99
CA LEU A 216 16.44 44.07 82.40
C LEU A 216 17.78 43.70 83.06
N ILE A 217 18.69 43.01 82.37
CA ILE A 217 20.05 42.72 82.84
C ILE A 217 20.83 44.03 83.05
N GLN A 218 20.69 45.00 82.14
CA GLN A 218 21.30 46.33 82.30
C GLN A 218 20.70 47.07 83.51
N ALA A 219 19.38 47.00 83.73
CA ALA A 219 18.74 47.58 84.91
C ALA A 219 19.20 46.92 86.23
N LEU A 220 19.42 45.61 86.22
CA LEU A 220 19.97 44.85 87.36
C LEU A 220 21.40 45.29 87.70
N GLU A 221 22.32 45.35 86.74
CA GLU A 221 23.71 45.75 87.04
C GLU A 221 23.81 47.23 87.42
N ASN A 222 22.97 48.10 86.85
CA ASN A 222 22.80 49.48 87.34
C ASN A 222 22.34 49.52 88.81
N ALA A 223 21.33 48.73 89.19
CA ALA A 223 20.84 48.65 90.56
C ALA A 223 21.89 48.08 91.54
N LYS A 224 22.65 47.06 91.12
CA LYS A 224 23.79 46.52 91.89
C LYS A 224 24.88 47.58 92.10
N GLN A 225 25.20 48.37 91.07
CA GLN A 225 26.17 49.46 91.19
C GLN A 225 25.67 50.56 92.15
N THR A 226 24.41 51.00 92.06
CA THR A 226 23.83 51.94 93.02
C THR A 226 23.81 51.40 94.45
N ALA A 227 23.52 50.11 94.64
CA ALA A 227 23.58 49.45 95.94
C ALA A 227 25.01 49.42 96.50
N LYS A 228 26.00 49.11 95.65
CA LYS A 228 27.42 49.11 96.00
C LYS A 228 27.92 50.50 96.38
N GLU A 229 27.53 51.54 95.65
CA GLU A 229 27.85 52.93 95.96
C GLU A 229 27.27 53.34 97.32
N LYS A 230 25.97 53.12 97.55
CA LYS A 230 25.33 53.44 98.83
C LYS A 230 25.87 52.63 100.01
N LEU A 231 26.27 51.38 99.79
CA LEU A 231 26.87 50.55 100.82
C LEU A 231 28.34 50.92 101.14
N ASN A 232 29.09 51.41 100.14
CA ASN A 232 30.43 51.96 100.37
C ASN A 232 30.39 53.24 101.22
N SER A 233 29.33 54.05 101.11
CA SER A 233 29.08 55.22 101.96
C SER A 233 28.64 54.90 103.39
N VAL A 234 28.41 53.64 103.75
CA VAL A 234 28.22 53.26 105.16
C VAL A 234 29.61 53.16 105.82
N PRO A 235 29.87 53.76 106.99
CA PRO A 235 31.12 53.60 107.72
C PRO A 235 31.46 52.13 108.05
N SER A 236 32.74 51.88 108.38
CA SER A 236 33.22 50.51 108.61
C SER A 236 33.05 50.11 110.08
N GLY A 237 32.33 49.01 110.34
CA GLY A 237 31.93 48.57 111.67
C GLY A 237 30.48 48.91 112.03
N THR A 238 29.79 49.72 111.22
CA THR A 238 28.37 50.03 111.40
C THR A 238 27.50 48.77 111.31
N ILE A 239 26.66 48.55 112.33
CA ILE A 239 25.86 47.33 112.49
C ILE A 239 24.92 47.16 111.28
N GLY A 240 24.98 45.98 110.66
CA GLY A 240 24.16 45.62 109.49
C GLY A 240 24.85 45.82 108.13
N LYS A 241 26.01 46.52 108.06
CA LYS A 241 26.74 46.71 106.80
C LYS A 241 27.13 45.37 106.15
N ASP A 242 27.71 44.46 106.94
CA ASP A 242 28.21 43.17 106.44
C ASP A 242 27.07 42.24 105.96
N GLU A 243 25.87 42.36 106.54
CA GLU A 243 24.68 41.63 106.09
C GLU A 243 24.22 42.15 104.71
N LEU A 244 24.18 43.48 104.53
CA LEU A 244 23.86 44.10 103.24
C LEU A 244 24.92 43.79 102.17
N GLN A 245 26.21 43.73 102.55
CA GLN A 245 27.30 43.30 101.67
C GLN A 245 27.10 41.86 101.22
N THR A 246 26.86 40.94 102.17
CA THR A 246 26.59 39.53 101.89
C THR A 246 25.38 39.36 100.96
N ARG A 247 24.30 40.13 101.18
CA ARG A 247 23.11 40.12 100.31
C ARG A 247 23.40 40.63 98.90
N LEU A 248 24.15 41.72 98.76
CA LEU A 248 24.55 42.28 97.47
C LEU A 248 25.47 41.36 96.67
N ASP A 249 26.45 40.72 97.31
CA ASP A 249 27.38 39.80 96.66
C ASP A 249 26.71 38.49 96.23
N ASN A 250 25.62 38.09 96.90
CA ASN A 250 24.77 36.97 96.48
C ASN A 250 23.94 37.27 95.23
N ILE A 251 23.89 38.52 94.73
CA ILE A 251 23.16 38.89 93.50
C ILE A 251 24.00 38.53 92.27
N THR A 252 23.96 37.26 91.89
CA THR A 252 24.67 36.74 90.71
C THR A 252 24.29 37.53 89.44
N SER A 253 25.29 37.78 88.58
CA SER A 253 25.01 38.28 87.22
C SER A 253 24.29 37.22 86.38
N VAL A 254 23.57 37.66 85.35
CA VAL A 254 22.77 36.81 84.46
C VAL A 254 23.28 36.96 83.03
N THR A 255 23.32 35.85 82.29
CA THR A 255 23.64 35.82 80.86
C THR A 255 22.39 36.00 80.01
N SER A 256 22.49 36.81 78.96
CA SER A 256 21.45 36.92 77.93
C SER A 256 21.28 35.59 77.17
N PRO A 257 20.06 35.20 76.77
CA PRO A 257 19.84 34.01 75.94
C PRO A 257 20.33 34.23 74.50
N GLU A 258 20.49 33.15 73.74
CA GLU A 258 20.71 33.20 72.29
C GLU A 258 19.37 33.23 71.55
N VAL A 259 19.31 33.89 70.38
CA VAL A 259 18.13 33.90 69.52
C VAL A 259 18.10 32.63 68.69
N ASN A 260 16.95 31.95 68.63
CA ASN A 260 16.76 30.71 67.87
C ASN A 260 15.43 30.63 67.08
N ASP A 261 14.62 31.69 67.14
CA ASP A 261 13.51 32.02 66.24
C ASP A 261 13.76 33.44 65.74
N VAL A 262 14.51 33.58 64.64
CA VAL A 262 15.05 34.87 64.18
C VAL A 262 14.00 35.78 63.54
N ASP A 263 13.02 35.23 62.83
CA ASP A 263 11.95 36.01 62.17
C ASP A 263 10.60 35.97 62.89
N SER A 264 10.51 35.27 64.03
CA SER A 264 9.34 35.17 64.90
C SER A 264 8.16 34.42 64.26
N ASP A 265 8.44 33.34 63.52
CA ASP A 265 7.44 32.49 62.87
C ASP A 265 6.88 31.37 63.78
N GLY A 266 7.54 31.09 64.92
CA GLY A 266 7.15 30.06 65.87
C GLY A 266 7.77 28.69 65.64
N MET A 267 8.79 28.58 64.78
CA MET A 267 9.64 27.40 64.61
C MET A 267 11.08 27.68 65.07
N LEU A 268 11.85 26.62 65.33
CA LEU A 268 13.30 26.74 65.51
C LEU A 268 13.98 26.89 64.15
N ASP A 269 14.85 27.90 64.01
CA ASP A 269 15.78 28.11 62.89
C ASP A 269 16.47 26.79 62.47
N THR A 270 16.88 25.99 63.46
CA THR A 270 17.62 24.73 63.27
C THR A 270 16.75 23.58 62.76
N ASP A 271 15.46 23.57 63.08
CA ASP A 271 14.52 22.55 62.61
C ASP A 271 14.10 22.86 61.17
N GLN A 272 13.79 24.12 60.86
CA GLN A 272 13.54 24.58 59.48
C GLN A 272 14.76 24.30 58.58
N LEU A 273 15.99 24.57 59.05
CA LEU A 273 17.22 24.25 58.33
C LEU A 273 17.38 22.74 58.10
N SER A 274 16.97 21.91 59.06
CA SER A 274 17.00 20.45 58.94
C SER A 274 16.00 19.94 57.90
N GLU A 275 14.76 20.45 57.91
CA GLU A 275 13.75 20.14 56.88
C GLU A 275 14.18 20.60 55.48
N ALA A 276 14.81 21.78 55.37
CA ALA A 276 15.36 22.27 54.11
C ALA A 276 16.51 21.38 53.61
N SER A 277 17.38 20.90 54.51
CA SER A 277 18.48 19.99 54.18
C SER A 277 17.98 18.62 53.67
N GLU A 278 16.93 18.07 54.31
CA GLU A 278 16.27 16.84 53.85
C GLU A 278 15.61 17.05 52.48
N ALA A 279 14.89 18.16 52.27
CA ALA A 279 14.24 18.46 51.00
C ALA A 279 15.26 18.64 49.85
N VAL A 280 16.41 19.30 50.09
CA VAL A 280 17.52 19.37 49.12
C VAL A 280 18.10 17.99 48.84
N ALA A 281 18.33 17.15 49.86
CA ALA A 281 18.83 15.79 49.67
C ALA A 281 17.86 14.90 48.88
N ASN A 282 16.54 15.11 49.02
CA ASN A 282 15.52 14.43 48.21
C ASN A 282 15.55 14.87 46.74
N ALA A 283 15.84 16.15 46.46
CA ALA A 283 16.04 16.65 45.10
C ALA A 283 17.34 16.09 44.45
N GLU A 284 18.43 15.98 45.22
CA GLU A 284 19.69 15.35 44.77
C GLU A 284 19.50 13.86 44.44
N GLN A 285 18.71 13.14 45.27
CA GLN A 285 18.34 11.75 45.00
C GLN A 285 17.46 11.62 43.75
N ALA A 286 16.47 12.49 43.57
CA ALA A 286 15.64 12.50 42.36
C ALA A 286 16.45 12.77 41.08
N LYS A 287 17.44 13.68 41.14
CA LYS A 287 18.38 13.92 40.03
C LYS A 287 19.21 12.68 39.72
N THR A 288 19.73 12.02 40.75
CA THR A 288 20.49 10.77 40.62
C THR A 288 19.64 9.63 40.01
N ALA A 289 18.36 9.54 40.37
CA ALA A 289 17.43 8.57 39.79
C ALA A 289 17.20 8.81 38.28
N ILE A 290 17.02 10.06 37.86
CA ILE A 290 16.92 10.41 36.43
C ILE A 290 18.22 10.08 35.70
N ASP A 291 19.38 10.47 36.24
CA ASP A 291 20.66 10.26 35.55
C ASP A 291 20.96 8.77 35.34
N ASN A 292 20.63 7.92 36.33
CA ASN A 292 20.71 6.48 36.21
C ASN A 292 19.73 5.93 35.15
N LYS A 293 18.46 6.36 35.18
CA LYS A 293 17.45 5.87 34.22
C LYS A 293 17.71 6.36 32.80
N LEU A 294 18.21 7.58 32.62
CA LEU A 294 18.61 8.12 31.32
C LEU A 294 19.81 7.36 30.75
N ALA A 295 20.78 6.97 31.59
CA ALA A 295 21.89 6.12 31.17
C ALA A 295 21.44 4.67 30.84
N GLU A 296 20.41 4.15 31.52
CA GLU A 296 19.78 2.87 31.20
C GLU A 296 19.10 2.92 29.82
N VAL A 297 18.13 3.82 29.62
CA VAL A 297 17.31 3.93 28.38
C VAL A 297 18.03 4.61 27.22
N THR A 298 19.36 4.77 27.29
CA THR A 298 20.19 5.17 26.15
C THR A 298 21.39 4.24 25.95
N SER A 299 21.48 3.14 26.70
CA SER A 299 22.67 2.28 26.74
C SER A 299 22.91 1.45 25.47
N ASP A 300 21.86 1.15 24.70
CA ASP A 300 21.94 0.45 23.41
C ASP A 300 21.72 1.39 22.20
N GLY A 301 21.33 2.64 22.47
CA GLY A 301 20.99 3.65 21.46
C GLY A 301 19.53 3.66 21.02
N LEU A 302 18.68 2.78 21.58
CA LEU A 302 17.24 2.74 21.36
C LEU A 302 16.51 3.49 22.48
N VAL A 303 15.37 4.10 22.15
CA VAL A 303 14.46 4.77 23.09
C VAL A 303 13.03 4.49 22.65
N THR A 304 12.33 3.70 23.44
CA THR A 304 10.90 3.40 23.22
C THR A 304 9.98 4.47 23.82
N PRO A 305 8.68 4.51 23.43
CA PRO A 305 7.70 5.41 24.03
C PRO A 305 7.52 5.22 25.54
N ASP A 306 7.57 3.98 26.03
CA ASP A 306 7.37 3.66 27.45
C ASP A 306 8.57 4.09 28.30
N GLU A 307 9.80 3.82 27.84
CA GLU A 307 11.03 4.26 28.50
C GLU A 307 11.13 5.78 28.61
N LYS A 308 10.75 6.49 27.54
CA LYS A 308 10.62 7.95 27.58
C LYS A 308 9.61 8.39 28.64
N SER A 309 8.46 7.71 28.73
CA SER A 309 7.43 8.04 29.73
C SER A 309 7.92 7.81 31.17
N GLU A 310 8.78 6.82 31.42
CA GLU A 310 9.41 6.62 32.73
C GLU A 310 10.38 7.75 33.06
N VAL A 311 11.20 8.20 32.10
CA VAL A 311 12.09 9.36 32.28
C VAL A 311 11.28 10.65 32.51
N ASP A 312 10.21 10.89 31.75
CA ASP A 312 9.35 12.07 31.91
C ASP A 312 8.65 12.12 33.29
N ALA A 313 8.30 10.96 33.87
CA ALA A 313 7.75 10.88 35.23
C ALA A 313 8.81 11.17 36.31
N LEU A 314 10.05 10.72 36.11
CA LEU A 314 11.17 11.05 37.01
C LEU A 314 11.55 12.54 36.93
N ILE A 315 11.53 13.15 35.74
CA ILE A 315 11.75 14.60 35.56
C ILE A 315 10.69 15.44 36.31
N GLN A 316 9.41 15.05 36.24
CA GLN A 316 8.36 15.69 37.05
C GLN A 316 8.59 15.53 38.56
N THR A 317 9.10 14.38 38.99
CA THR A 317 9.45 14.11 40.40
C THR A 317 10.60 15.01 40.86
N LEU A 318 11.64 15.20 40.04
CA LEU A 318 12.75 16.11 40.34
C LEU A 318 12.31 17.57 40.48
N GLU A 319 11.57 18.12 39.52
CA GLU A 319 11.19 19.54 39.61
C GLU A 319 10.19 19.78 40.76
N SER A 320 9.37 18.79 41.12
CA SER A 320 8.54 18.82 42.34
C SER A 320 9.40 18.82 43.62
N ALA A 321 10.46 18.00 43.67
CA ALA A 321 11.39 17.97 44.80
C ALA A 321 12.20 19.27 44.90
N LYS A 322 12.68 19.82 43.79
CA LYS A 322 13.37 21.13 43.74
C LYS A 322 12.48 22.27 44.21
N GLN A 323 11.20 22.28 43.82
CA GLN A 323 10.25 23.28 44.31
C GLN A 323 9.99 23.13 45.81
N THR A 324 9.82 21.90 46.32
CA THR A 324 9.67 21.63 47.77
C THR A 324 10.90 22.07 48.56
N ALA A 325 12.10 21.76 48.06
CA ALA A 325 13.37 22.20 48.64
C ALA A 325 13.50 23.73 48.67
N LYS A 326 13.10 24.40 47.58
CA LYS A 326 13.09 25.86 47.49
C LYS A 326 12.10 26.50 48.47
N GLU A 327 10.92 25.92 48.65
CA GLU A 327 9.92 26.39 49.60
C GLU A 327 10.43 26.26 51.04
N LYS A 328 10.92 25.09 51.46
CA LYS A 328 11.51 24.89 52.79
C LYS A 328 12.73 25.78 53.04
N LEU A 329 13.62 25.90 52.06
CA LEU A 329 14.82 26.75 52.17
C LEU A 329 14.48 28.24 52.23
N ASN A 330 13.38 28.69 51.61
CA ASN A 330 12.90 30.06 51.76
C ASN A 330 12.38 30.36 53.17
N SER A 331 11.78 29.38 53.86
CA SER A 331 11.31 29.54 55.25
C SER A 331 12.44 29.68 56.28
N VAL A 332 13.62 29.09 56.05
CA VAL A 332 14.78 29.29 56.95
C VAL A 332 15.16 30.79 56.98
N PRO A 333 15.38 31.41 58.15
CA PRO A 333 15.76 32.83 58.21
C PRO A 333 17.05 33.20 57.48
N SER A 334 17.23 34.50 57.24
CA SER A 334 18.42 35.02 56.56
C SER A 334 19.60 35.15 57.53
N GLY A 335 20.67 34.38 57.30
CA GLY A 335 21.87 34.37 58.15
C GLY A 335 22.00 33.10 59.01
N THR A 336 20.98 32.24 59.05
CA THR A 336 21.04 30.91 59.68
C THR A 336 22.16 30.09 59.03
N ALA A 337 23.12 29.63 59.84
CA ALA A 337 24.36 29.02 59.35
C ALA A 337 24.07 27.75 58.53
N GLY A 338 24.63 27.68 57.31
CA GLY A 338 24.42 26.58 56.36
C GLY A 338 23.30 26.79 55.35
N LYS A 339 22.45 27.83 55.48
CA LYS A 339 21.42 28.16 54.48
C LYS A 339 22.02 28.37 53.08
N ASP A 340 23.12 29.12 52.98
CA ASP A 340 23.77 29.44 51.71
C ASP A 340 24.42 28.21 51.05
N ASP A 341 24.87 27.23 51.83
CA ASP A 341 25.39 25.95 51.33
C ASP A 341 24.25 25.08 50.76
N LEU A 342 23.08 25.08 51.41
CA LEU A 342 21.87 24.42 50.88
C LEU A 342 21.36 25.09 49.61
N GLN A 343 21.38 26.42 49.54
CA GLN A 343 21.03 27.19 48.33
C GLN A 343 21.98 26.82 47.18
N THR A 344 23.28 26.80 47.46
CA THR A 344 24.32 26.41 46.49
C THR A 344 24.13 24.96 46.02
N ARG A 345 23.79 24.02 46.91
CA ARG A 345 23.46 22.64 46.53
C ARG A 345 22.25 22.58 45.60
N LEU A 346 21.15 23.25 45.96
CA LEU A 346 19.90 23.27 45.20
C LEU A 346 20.06 23.89 43.80
N ASP A 347 20.78 25.01 43.68
CA ASP A 347 21.02 25.67 42.39
C ASP A 347 21.95 24.88 41.47
N ASN A 348 22.81 24.00 42.00
CA ASN A 348 23.61 23.06 41.22
C ASN A 348 22.79 21.88 40.66
N ILE A 349 21.52 21.70 41.06
CA ILE A 349 20.65 20.62 40.54
C ILE A 349 20.10 20.98 39.16
N THR A 350 20.91 20.71 38.14
CA THR A 350 20.57 20.94 36.73
C THR A 350 19.28 20.24 36.31
N SER A 351 18.43 20.95 35.56
CA SER A 351 17.26 20.34 34.91
C SER A 351 17.70 19.41 33.77
N VAL A 352 16.92 18.34 33.54
CA VAL A 352 17.24 17.30 32.55
C VAL A 352 16.30 17.40 31.35
N THR A 353 16.85 17.22 30.14
CA THR A 353 16.07 17.08 28.91
C THR A 353 15.68 15.63 28.69
N SER A 354 14.39 15.38 28.48
CA SER A 354 13.85 14.06 28.14
C SER A 354 14.31 13.59 26.74
N PRO A 355 14.59 12.30 26.51
CA PRO A 355 15.10 11.79 25.24
C PRO A 355 14.06 11.86 24.10
N GLU A 356 14.53 11.74 22.86
CA GLU A 356 13.69 11.56 21.67
C GLU A 356 13.44 10.06 21.43
N ILE A 357 12.23 9.69 20.98
CA ILE A 357 11.88 8.30 20.63
C ILE A 357 12.51 7.97 19.27
N ASN A 358 13.13 6.80 19.14
CA ASN A 358 13.74 6.32 17.89
C ASN A 358 13.51 4.82 17.58
N ASP A 359 12.75 4.11 18.43
CA ASP A 359 12.15 2.80 18.17
C ASP A 359 10.65 2.87 18.55
N VAL A 360 9.82 3.39 17.63
CA VAL A 360 8.42 3.70 17.91
C VAL A 360 7.55 2.46 18.16
N ASP A 361 7.82 1.32 17.53
CA ASP A 361 7.12 0.04 17.80
C ASP A 361 7.83 -0.89 18.78
N SER A 362 8.96 -0.48 19.36
CA SER A 362 9.73 -1.26 20.33
C SER A 362 10.17 -2.62 19.77
N ASN A 363 10.60 -2.62 18.49
CA ASN A 363 10.94 -3.84 17.76
C ASN A 363 12.45 -4.20 17.80
N GLY A 364 13.28 -3.34 18.39
CA GLY A 364 14.73 -3.52 18.52
C GLY A 364 15.54 -2.99 17.33
N VAL A 365 14.95 -2.16 16.45
CA VAL A 365 15.61 -1.60 15.26
C VAL A 365 15.24 -0.12 15.11
N LEU A 366 16.27 0.73 15.09
CA LEU A 366 16.15 2.17 14.85
C LEU A 366 15.23 2.48 13.66
N ASP A 367 14.26 3.37 13.86
CA ASP A 367 13.32 3.83 12.84
C ASP A 367 14.04 4.35 11.57
N THR A 368 15.21 4.97 11.74
CA THR A 368 16.08 5.43 10.64
C THR A 368 16.60 4.29 9.77
N ASP A 369 16.92 3.15 10.38
CA ASP A 369 17.49 1.99 9.70
C ASP A 369 16.38 1.19 9.02
N GLN A 370 15.20 1.10 9.64
CA GLN A 370 13.98 0.59 9.01
C GLN A 370 13.65 1.39 7.73
N LEU A 371 13.70 2.72 7.79
CA LEU A 371 13.50 3.60 6.63
C LEU A 371 14.59 3.44 5.57
N LEU A 372 15.85 3.22 5.96
CA LEU A 372 16.96 3.02 5.03
C LEU A 372 16.83 1.70 4.25
N GLU A 373 16.51 0.59 4.95
CA GLU A 373 16.19 -0.70 4.30
C GLU A 373 15.04 -0.53 3.30
N MET A 374 13.98 0.17 3.72
CA MET A 374 12.80 0.40 2.89
C MET A 374 13.07 1.32 1.69
N SER A 375 13.98 2.28 1.82
CA SER A 375 14.44 3.08 0.68
C SER A 375 15.13 2.20 -0.37
N HIS A 376 16.01 1.28 0.05
CA HIS A 376 16.67 0.34 -0.87
C HIS A 376 15.70 -0.66 -1.51
N ILE A 377 14.69 -1.11 -0.78
CA ILE A 377 13.61 -1.92 -1.35
C ILE A 377 12.86 -1.13 -2.44
N ILE A 378 12.59 0.17 -2.24
CA ILE A 378 11.98 1.02 -3.28
C ILE A 378 12.93 1.22 -4.47
N ASP A 379 14.24 1.42 -4.24
CA ASP A 379 15.23 1.51 -5.31
C ASP A 379 15.18 0.26 -6.23
N ASP A 380 14.95 -0.93 -5.67
CA ASP A 380 14.80 -2.17 -6.45
C ASP A 380 13.45 -2.28 -7.19
N VAL A 381 12.34 -1.75 -6.64
CA VAL A 381 11.08 -1.61 -7.38
C VAL A 381 11.24 -0.63 -8.55
N GLU A 382 11.98 0.47 -8.36
CA GLU A 382 12.28 1.44 -9.43
C GLU A 382 13.18 0.84 -10.52
N LYS A 383 14.21 0.05 -10.15
CA LYS A 383 15.03 -0.72 -11.12
C LYS A 383 14.16 -1.72 -11.91
N ALA A 384 13.23 -2.41 -11.24
CA ALA A 384 12.28 -3.31 -11.91
C ALA A 384 11.36 -2.55 -12.88
N LYS A 385 10.85 -1.37 -12.50
CA LYS A 385 10.05 -0.50 -13.37
C LYS A 385 10.86 -0.03 -14.59
N ALA A 386 12.10 0.41 -14.39
CA ALA A 386 12.99 0.81 -15.48
C ALA A 386 13.30 -0.35 -16.43
N SER A 387 13.42 -1.58 -15.93
CA SER A 387 13.59 -2.77 -16.77
C SER A 387 12.32 -3.12 -17.57
N VAL A 388 11.13 -2.93 -17.00
CA VAL A 388 9.85 -3.07 -17.69
C VAL A 388 9.73 -2.00 -18.79
N ASP A 389 9.94 -0.73 -18.47
CA ASP A 389 9.79 0.39 -19.40
C ASP A 389 10.80 0.32 -20.55
N LYS A 390 12.04 -0.09 -20.25
CA LYS A 390 13.05 -0.37 -21.27
C LYS A 390 12.59 -1.50 -22.19
N LYS A 391 12.20 -2.66 -21.65
CA LYS A 391 11.80 -3.80 -22.49
C LYS A 391 10.54 -3.49 -23.31
N LEU A 392 9.58 -2.77 -22.74
CA LEU A 392 8.41 -2.28 -23.46
C LEU A 392 8.82 -1.37 -24.63
N SER A 393 9.77 -0.46 -24.41
CA SER A 393 10.30 0.42 -25.47
C SER A 393 11.03 -0.37 -26.57
N GLU A 394 11.78 -1.42 -26.21
CA GLU A 394 12.46 -2.32 -27.16
C GLU A 394 11.44 -3.04 -28.05
N ILE A 395 10.42 -3.70 -27.47
CA ILE A 395 9.42 -4.51 -28.20
C ILE A 395 8.31 -3.68 -28.89
N THR A 396 8.40 -2.36 -28.86
CA THR A 396 7.49 -1.48 -29.63
C THR A 396 8.25 -0.55 -30.57
N SER A 397 9.57 -0.72 -30.73
CA SER A 397 10.43 0.23 -31.44
C SER A 397 10.31 0.15 -32.97
N ASP A 398 9.91 -0.98 -33.53
CA ASP A 398 9.67 -1.20 -34.96
C ASP A 398 8.17 -1.31 -35.30
N GLY A 399 7.32 -1.48 -34.28
CA GLY A 399 5.87 -1.64 -34.41
C GLY A 399 5.41 -3.10 -34.50
N LEU A 400 6.32 -4.07 -34.41
CA LEU A 400 6.04 -5.50 -34.40
C LEU A 400 6.12 -6.04 -32.97
N VAL A 401 5.23 -6.98 -32.62
CA VAL A 401 5.15 -7.62 -31.30
C VAL A 401 4.92 -9.10 -31.51
N THR A 402 5.96 -9.90 -31.29
CA THR A 402 5.85 -11.36 -31.38
C THR A 402 5.26 -11.98 -30.11
N PRO A 403 4.71 -13.21 -30.16
CA PRO A 403 4.26 -13.93 -28.96
C PRO A 403 5.36 -14.13 -27.91
N SER A 404 6.63 -14.22 -28.32
CA SER A 404 7.75 -14.38 -27.40
C SER A 404 8.05 -13.11 -26.61
N GLU A 405 7.89 -11.94 -27.24
CA GLU A 405 8.15 -10.64 -26.63
C GLU A 405 7.02 -10.23 -25.67
N ALA A 406 5.77 -10.44 -26.07
CA ALA A 406 4.61 -10.31 -25.19
C ALA A 406 4.76 -11.18 -23.92
N ALA A 407 5.15 -12.45 -24.10
CA ALA A 407 5.39 -13.38 -22.97
C ALA A 407 6.63 -13.03 -22.12
N GLU A 408 7.58 -12.22 -22.62
CA GLU A 408 8.72 -11.73 -21.83
C GLU A 408 8.33 -10.49 -21.01
N ILE A 409 7.66 -9.51 -21.61
CA ILE A 409 7.20 -8.31 -20.90
C ILE A 409 6.15 -8.64 -19.84
N ASP A 410 5.23 -9.59 -20.09
CA ASP A 410 4.27 -10.09 -19.09
C ASP A 410 4.98 -10.57 -17.81
N ARG A 411 6.10 -11.29 -17.95
CA ARG A 411 6.88 -11.80 -16.81
C ARG A 411 7.54 -10.67 -16.04
N LEU A 412 8.04 -9.64 -16.73
CA LEU A 412 8.63 -8.47 -16.08
C LEU A 412 7.57 -7.62 -15.37
N ILE A 413 6.40 -7.41 -15.98
CA ILE A 413 5.25 -6.72 -15.38
C ILE A 413 4.73 -7.48 -14.16
N PHE A 414 4.64 -8.81 -14.22
CA PHE A 414 4.30 -9.64 -13.08
C PHE A 414 5.34 -9.53 -11.95
N GLY A 415 6.64 -9.59 -12.29
CA GLY A 415 7.74 -9.40 -11.34
C GLY A 415 7.69 -8.03 -10.63
N LEU A 416 7.48 -6.95 -11.41
CA LEU A 416 7.26 -5.59 -10.90
C LEU A 416 6.06 -5.52 -9.94
N LYS A 417 4.94 -6.17 -10.28
CA LYS A 417 3.75 -6.23 -9.42
C LYS A 417 4.03 -6.94 -8.10
N VAL A 418 4.77 -8.05 -8.11
CA VAL A 418 5.15 -8.80 -6.90
C VAL A 418 6.10 -7.98 -6.03
N ILE A 419 7.17 -7.40 -6.58
CA ILE A 419 8.14 -6.62 -5.78
C ILE A 419 7.50 -5.33 -5.24
N LYS A 420 6.65 -4.62 -6.01
CA LYS A 420 5.89 -3.46 -5.51
C LYS A 420 4.94 -3.84 -4.37
N GLN A 421 4.28 -5.00 -4.43
CA GLN A 421 3.42 -5.45 -3.33
C GLN A 421 4.23 -5.87 -2.10
N SER A 422 5.37 -6.55 -2.28
CA SER A 422 6.28 -6.90 -1.18
C SER A 422 6.82 -5.64 -0.49
N ALA A 423 7.23 -4.63 -1.27
CA ALA A 423 7.63 -3.33 -0.78
C ALA A 423 6.51 -2.64 0.01
N LYS A 424 5.27 -2.68 -0.49
CA LYS A 424 4.12 -2.10 0.24
C LYS A 424 3.81 -2.84 1.54
N ASN A 425 4.01 -4.16 1.58
CA ASN A 425 3.84 -4.95 2.79
C ASN A 425 4.91 -4.60 3.85
N LYS A 426 6.18 -4.46 3.46
CA LYS A 426 7.26 -4.05 4.39
C LYS A 426 7.10 -2.59 4.85
N LEU A 427 6.73 -1.68 3.97
CA LEU A 427 6.48 -0.28 4.32
C LEU A 427 5.31 -0.12 5.32
N ASN A 428 4.35 -1.05 5.30
CA ASN A 428 3.26 -1.12 6.26
C ASN A 428 3.67 -1.67 7.65
N THR A 429 4.85 -2.30 7.82
CA THR A 429 5.33 -2.72 9.15
C THR A 429 6.03 -1.59 9.90
N ILE A 430 6.64 -0.65 9.18
CA ILE A 430 7.25 0.56 9.78
C ILE A 430 6.14 1.41 10.42
N PRO A 431 6.29 1.92 11.66
CA PRO A 431 5.24 2.69 12.34
C PRO A 431 4.78 3.97 11.61
N ASP A 432 3.53 4.39 11.86
CA ASP A 432 3.05 5.69 11.42
C ASP A 432 3.57 6.83 12.32
N GLY A 433 3.75 8.01 11.74
CA GLY A 433 4.28 9.19 12.43
C GLY A 433 5.78 9.40 12.31
N ILE A 434 6.56 8.36 11.97
CA ILE A 434 8.00 8.46 11.74
C ILE A 434 8.29 9.40 10.55
N PRO A 435 9.12 10.46 10.72
CA PRO A 435 9.45 11.39 9.64
C PRO A 435 10.08 10.69 8.42
N GLY A 436 9.48 10.85 7.25
CA GLY A 436 9.98 10.32 5.98
C GLY A 436 9.30 9.03 5.48
N LYS A 437 8.57 8.30 6.33
CA LYS A 437 7.73 7.16 5.88
C LYS A 437 6.74 7.58 4.79
N ASP A 438 6.16 8.77 4.94
CA ASP A 438 5.22 9.38 4.00
C ASP A 438 5.87 9.71 2.63
N VAL A 439 7.16 10.07 2.63
CA VAL A 439 7.96 10.30 1.41
C VAL A 439 8.16 8.97 0.67
N LEU A 440 8.55 7.91 1.39
CA LEU A 440 8.70 6.57 0.84
C LEU A 440 7.36 6.01 0.31
N GLN A 441 6.25 6.24 1.02
CA GLN A 441 4.91 5.83 0.57
C GLN A 441 4.52 6.50 -0.75
N ARG A 442 4.73 7.82 -0.87
CA ARG A 442 4.49 8.54 -2.15
C ARG A 442 5.42 8.03 -3.26
N ARG A 443 6.71 7.83 -2.96
CA ARG A 443 7.70 7.32 -3.92
C ARG A 443 7.29 5.95 -4.47
N LEU A 444 6.90 5.03 -3.60
CA LEU A 444 6.41 3.70 -3.97
C LEU A 444 5.09 3.74 -4.74
N ASP A 445 4.09 4.51 -4.28
CA ASP A 445 2.78 4.56 -4.95
C ASP A 445 2.86 5.18 -6.34
N ASN A 446 3.73 6.19 -6.55
CA ASN A 446 4.00 6.83 -7.85
C ASN A 446 4.54 5.87 -8.94
N ILE A 447 5.06 4.69 -8.58
CA ILE A 447 5.52 3.69 -9.55
C ILE A 447 4.30 3.09 -10.28
N THR A 448 3.97 3.63 -11.45
CA THR A 448 2.77 3.27 -12.20
C THR A 448 2.73 1.81 -12.66
N SER A 449 1.52 1.25 -12.78
CA SER A 449 1.31 -0.03 -13.45
C SER A 449 1.55 0.10 -14.95
N VAL A 450 2.17 -0.92 -15.55
CA VAL A 450 2.37 -1.04 -17.00
C VAL A 450 1.46 -2.12 -17.56
N THR A 451 0.97 -1.92 -18.79
CA THR A 451 0.15 -2.88 -19.55
C THR A 451 0.95 -3.42 -20.73
N SER A 452 0.86 -4.72 -20.97
CA SER A 452 1.51 -5.39 -22.11
C SER A 452 0.90 -4.94 -23.44
N PRO A 453 1.68 -4.86 -24.54
CA PRO A 453 1.16 -4.61 -25.88
C PRO A 453 0.45 -5.86 -26.44
N GLU A 454 -0.43 -5.65 -27.42
CA GLU A 454 -1.07 -6.74 -28.16
C GLU A 454 -0.11 -7.34 -29.20
N VAL A 455 -0.16 -8.67 -29.39
CA VAL A 455 0.61 -9.38 -30.43
C VAL A 455 0.06 -9.02 -31.80
N ASN A 456 0.93 -8.65 -32.73
CA ASN A 456 0.56 -8.23 -34.09
C ASN A 456 1.48 -8.81 -35.21
N ASP A 457 2.48 -9.63 -34.84
CA ASP A 457 3.24 -10.52 -35.72
C ASP A 457 3.20 -11.93 -35.09
N ALA A 458 2.05 -12.60 -35.23
CA ALA A 458 1.71 -13.78 -34.44
C ALA A 458 2.42 -15.07 -34.88
N ASP A 459 2.93 -15.15 -36.11
CA ASP A 459 3.80 -16.23 -36.60
C ASP A 459 5.29 -15.83 -36.64
N SER A 460 5.62 -14.58 -36.31
CA SER A 460 6.98 -14.03 -36.20
C SER A 460 7.71 -13.99 -37.56
N ASN A 461 7.00 -13.55 -38.60
CA ASN A 461 7.50 -13.49 -39.97
C ASN A 461 8.08 -12.11 -40.37
N GLY A 462 7.85 -11.06 -39.58
CA GLY A 462 8.31 -9.68 -39.85
C GLY A 462 7.33 -8.81 -40.64
N ILE A 463 6.08 -9.25 -40.79
CA ILE A 463 4.96 -8.52 -41.42
C ILE A 463 3.82 -8.47 -40.41
N LEU A 464 3.04 -7.39 -40.42
CA LEU A 464 1.87 -7.29 -39.55
C LEU A 464 0.76 -8.27 -39.99
N ASP A 465 0.16 -8.95 -39.01
CA ASP A 465 -1.06 -9.76 -39.13
C ASP A 465 -2.14 -9.11 -40.03
N ILE A 466 -2.36 -7.80 -39.84
CA ILE A 466 -3.37 -7.01 -40.56
C ILE A 466 -2.98 -6.70 -42.02
N GLU A 467 -1.68 -6.64 -42.33
CA GLU A 467 -1.19 -6.49 -43.70
C GLU A 467 -1.33 -7.80 -44.47
N GLN A 468 -0.96 -8.93 -43.87
CA GLN A 468 -1.22 -10.27 -44.43
C GLN A 468 -2.71 -10.50 -44.69
N LEU A 469 -3.58 -10.12 -43.73
CA LEU A 469 -5.03 -10.18 -43.89
C LEU A 469 -5.51 -9.33 -45.09
N SER A 470 -4.93 -8.14 -45.28
CA SER A 470 -5.24 -7.25 -46.40
C SER A 470 -4.73 -7.77 -47.75
N GLU A 471 -3.63 -8.53 -47.79
CA GLU A 471 -3.20 -9.23 -49.00
C GLU A 471 -4.13 -10.40 -49.35
N ALA A 472 -4.54 -11.18 -48.35
CA ALA A 472 -5.49 -12.28 -48.53
C ALA A 472 -6.85 -11.78 -49.04
N GLU A 473 -7.36 -10.66 -48.50
CA GLU A 473 -8.60 -10.04 -48.97
C GLU A 473 -8.53 -9.63 -50.44
N LYS A 474 -7.47 -8.92 -50.87
CA LYS A 474 -7.26 -8.53 -52.28
C LYS A 474 -7.18 -9.72 -53.23
N ALA A 475 -6.56 -10.82 -52.79
CA ALA A 475 -6.47 -12.04 -53.57
C ALA A 475 -7.84 -12.74 -53.71
N ILE A 476 -8.67 -12.71 -52.65
CA ILE A 476 -10.06 -13.21 -52.69
C ILE A 476 -10.94 -12.33 -53.58
N GLU A 477 -10.83 -11.00 -53.52
CA GLU A 477 -11.52 -10.09 -54.44
C GLU A 477 -11.18 -10.38 -55.90
N ALA A 478 -9.91 -10.67 -56.22
CA ALA A 478 -9.49 -11.06 -57.56
C ALA A 478 -10.15 -12.39 -58.00
N ALA A 479 -10.33 -13.35 -57.09
CA ALA A 479 -11.06 -14.59 -57.36
C ALA A 479 -12.57 -14.39 -57.50
N GLU A 480 -13.19 -13.50 -56.72
CA GLU A 480 -14.61 -13.10 -56.84
C GLU A 480 -14.89 -12.39 -58.17
N ILE A 481 -13.97 -11.52 -58.62
CA ILE A 481 -14.01 -10.87 -59.94
C ILE A 481 -13.86 -11.92 -61.07
N ALA A 482 -12.91 -12.85 -60.95
CA ALA A 482 -12.73 -13.92 -61.93
C ALA A 482 -13.96 -14.84 -62.01
N LYS A 483 -14.58 -15.16 -60.87
CA LYS A 483 -15.83 -15.94 -60.79
C LYS A 483 -16.98 -15.23 -61.48
N THR A 484 -17.11 -13.92 -61.25
CA THR A 484 -18.10 -13.07 -61.93
C THR A 484 -17.90 -13.05 -63.45
N ALA A 485 -16.64 -13.03 -63.93
CA ALA A 485 -16.33 -13.13 -65.35
C ALA A 485 -16.68 -14.51 -65.95
N VAL A 486 -16.41 -15.61 -65.23
CA VAL A 486 -16.83 -16.97 -65.61
C VAL A 486 -18.35 -17.09 -65.67
N ASP A 487 -19.07 -16.67 -64.62
CA ASP A 487 -20.54 -16.74 -64.56
C ASP A 487 -21.20 -15.94 -65.69
N LYS A 488 -20.70 -14.72 -65.92
CA LYS A 488 -21.16 -13.90 -67.05
C LYS A 488 -20.89 -14.60 -68.37
N LYS A 489 -19.67 -15.09 -68.61
CA LYS A 489 -19.35 -15.70 -69.91
C LYS A 489 -20.09 -17.02 -70.13
N LEU A 490 -20.29 -17.82 -69.09
CA LEU A 490 -21.12 -19.03 -69.12
C LEU A 490 -22.57 -18.70 -69.49
N THR A 491 -23.11 -17.61 -68.93
CA THR A 491 -24.47 -17.12 -69.27
C THR A 491 -24.54 -16.64 -70.73
N GLU A 492 -23.52 -15.93 -71.22
CA GLU A 492 -23.44 -15.53 -72.64
C GLU A 492 -23.48 -16.76 -73.58
N ILE A 493 -22.58 -17.74 -73.37
CA ILE A 493 -22.39 -18.89 -74.27
C ILE A 493 -23.38 -20.05 -74.07
N THR A 494 -24.43 -19.86 -73.25
CA THR A 494 -25.51 -20.85 -73.09
C THR A 494 -26.90 -20.27 -73.38
N SER A 495 -26.96 -18.97 -73.72
CA SER A 495 -28.21 -18.21 -73.87
C SER A 495 -29.11 -18.67 -75.03
N ASP A 496 -28.52 -19.14 -76.14
CA ASP A 496 -29.24 -19.70 -77.29
C ASP A 496 -29.24 -21.25 -77.33
N GLY A 497 -28.51 -21.88 -76.40
CA GLY A 497 -28.33 -23.33 -76.32
C GLY A 497 -27.28 -23.90 -77.27
N LEU A 498 -26.52 -23.07 -77.98
CA LEU A 498 -25.40 -23.47 -78.82
C LEU A 498 -24.07 -23.21 -78.10
N VAL A 499 -23.03 -23.98 -78.44
CA VAL A 499 -21.66 -23.78 -77.94
C VAL A 499 -20.67 -24.08 -79.04
N ALA A 500 -20.00 -23.03 -79.54
CA ALA A 500 -18.94 -23.13 -80.55
C ALA A 500 -17.56 -23.47 -79.92
N PRO A 501 -16.59 -23.98 -80.70
CA PRO A 501 -15.22 -24.26 -80.21
C PRO A 501 -14.52 -23.04 -79.62
N GLU A 502 -14.64 -21.87 -80.25
CA GLU A 502 -14.05 -20.60 -79.80
C GLU A 502 -14.65 -20.14 -78.46
N GLU A 503 -15.95 -20.34 -78.29
CA GLU A 503 -16.67 -20.00 -77.06
C GLU A 503 -16.28 -20.89 -75.90
N LYS A 504 -16.14 -22.21 -76.16
CA LYS A 504 -15.60 -23.13 -75.16
C LYS A 504 -14.16 -22.74 -74.79
N SER A 505 -13.32 -22.40 -75.76
CA SER A 505 -11.94 -21.95 -75.49
C SER A 505 -11.89 -20.68 -74.63
N ALA A 506 -12.84 -19.75 -74.82
CA ALA A 506 -12.91 -18.51 -74.04
C ALA A 506 -13.35 -18.76 -72.58
N ILE A 507 -14.34 -19.63 -72.34
CA ILE A 507 -14.76 -19.98 -70.97
C ILE A 507 -13.70 -20.85 -70.26
N ASP A 508 -13.01 -21.76 -70.98
CA ASP A 508 -11.91 -22.57 -70.43
C ASP A 508 -10.77 -21.67 -69.89
N GLN A 509 -10.40 -20.61 -70.62
CA GLN A 509 -9.40 -19.63 -70.18
C GLN A 509 -9.85 -18.83 -68.95
N LEU A 510 -11.13 -18.44 -68.86
CA LEU A 510 -11.67 -17.76 -67.69
C LEU A 510 -11.74 -18.69 -66.46
N ILE A 511 -12.10 -19.97 -66.64
CA ILE A 511 -12.07 -20.99 -65.58
C ILE A 511 -10.62 -21.21 -65.11
N GLN A 512 -9.65 -21.30 -66.01
CA GLN A 512 -8.23 -21.39 -65.64
C GLN A 512 -7.76 -20.16 -64.85
N THR A 513 -8.21 -18.97 -65.24
CA THR A 513 -7.92 -17.71 -64.53
C THR A 513 -8.55 -17.72 -63.12
N LEU A 514 -9.79 -18.19 -62.99
CA LEU A 514 -10.50 -18.35 -61.73
C LEU A 514 -9.78 -19.33 -60.78
N GLU A 515 -9.43 -20.54 -61.21
CA GLU A 515 -8.75 -21.50 -60.34
C GLU A 515 -7.33 -21.04 -59.97
N THR A 516 -6.65 -20.30 -60.86
CA THR A 516 -5.37 -19.64 -60.53
C THR A 516 -5.56 -18.58 -59.44
N ALA A 517 -6.57 -17.71 -59.57
CA ALA A 517 -6.87 -16.68 -58.58
C ALA A 517 -7.29 -17.30 -57.22
N LYS A 518 -8.09 -18.36 -57.23
CA LYS A 518 -8.44 -19.12 -56.02
C LYS A 518 -7.24 -19.75 -55.33
N GLN A 519 -6.28 -20.30 -56.09
CA GLN A 519 -5.07 -20.87 -55.51
C GLN A 519 -4.20 -19.78 -54.85
N VAL A 520 -4.02 -18.62 -55.48
CA VAL A 520 -3.30 -17.48 -54.89
C VAL A 520 -4.04 -16.93 -53.66
N ALA A 521 -5.37 -16.83 -53.72
CA ALA A 521 -6.21 -16.44 -52.58
C ALA A 521 -6.07 -17.40 -51.40
N LYS A 522 -6.05 -18.71 -51.68
CA LYS A 522 -5.82 -19.75 -50.69
C LYS A 522 -4.43 -19.62 -50.06
N GLU A 523 -3.37 -19.53 -50.86
CA GLU A 523 -1.99 -19.42 -50.37
C GLU A 523 -1.79 -18.17 -49.49
N LYS A 524 -2.32 -17.01 -49.92
CA LYS A 524 -2.27 -15.78 -49.12
C LYS A 524 -3.08 -15.90 -47.82
N LEU A 525 -4.25 -16.54 -47.84
CA LEU A 525 -5.07 -16.74 -46.64
C LEU A 525 -4.49 -17.78 -45.67
N GLU A 526 -3.86 -18.85 -46.17
CA GLU A 526 -3.19 -19.85 -45.33
C GLU A 526 -2.02 -19.23 -44.56
N ASN A 527 -1.31 -18.26 -45.15
CA ASN A 527 -0.23 -17.51 -44.50
C ASN A 527 -0.71 -16.50 -43.43
N VAL A 528 -1.95 -16.02 -43.44
CA VAL A 528 -2.46 -15.16 -42.36
C VAL A 528 -2.45 -15.95 -41.05
N PRO A 529 -1.97 -15.44 -39.90
CA PRO A 529 -1.96 -16.21 -38.66
C PRO A 529 -3.34 -16.68 -38.19
N ASN A 530 -3.37 -17.72 -37.35
CA ASN A 530 -4.63 -18.26 -36.83
C ASN A 530 -5.07 -17.49 -35.58
N GLY A 531 -6.22 -16.83 -35.67
CA GLY A 531 -6.74 -15.92 -34.64
C GLY A 531 -6.81 -14.47 -35.10
N THR A 532 -6.14 -14.09 -36.19
CA THR A 532 -6.21 -12.76 -36.80
C THR A 532 -7.65 -12.38 -37.13
N ALA A 533 -8.14 -11.29 -36.54
CA ALA A 533 -9.55 -10.90 -36.60
C ALA A 533 -9.99 -10.62 -38.04
N GLY A 534 -10.86 -11.49 -38.58
CA GLY A 534 -11.37 -11.40 -39.95
C GLY A 534 -11.03 -12.60 -40.84
N LYS A 535 -10.02 -13.41 -40.49
CA LYS A 535 -9.58 -14.57 -41.29
C LYS A 535 -10.73 -15.53 -41.62
N ASP A 536 -11.58 -15.85 -40.63
CA ASP A 536 -12.75 -16.75 -40.81
C ASP A 536 -13.83 -16.18 -41.74
N THR A 537 -13.88 -14.86 -41.95
CA THR A 537 -14.78 -14.22 -42.91
C THR A 537 -14.21 -14.29 -44.33
N LEU A 538 -12.90 -14.12 -44.47
CA LEU A 538 -12.19 -14.34 -45.73
C LEU A 538 -12.23 -15.81 -46.17
N GLN A 539 -12.05 -16.76 -45.25
CA GLN A 539 -12.19 -18.20 -45.53
C GLN A 539 -13.57 -18.53 -46.10
N ARG A 540 -14.64 -18.05 -45.46
CA ARG A 540 -16.01 -18.24 -45.94
C ARG A 540 -16.28 -17.55 -47.29
N ARG A 541 -15.63 -16.42 -47.60
CA ARG A 541 -15.70 -15.83 -48.95
C ARG A 541 -15.07 -16.76 -49.97
N LEU A 542 -13.84 -17.22 -49.73
CA LEU A 542 -13.10 -18.12 -50.61
C LEU A 542 -13.81 -19.47 -50.83
N ASP A 543 -14.36 -20.07 -49.77
CA ASP A 543 -15.09 -21.35 -49.84
C ASP A 543 -16.37 -21.27 -50.69
N ASN A 544 -17.01 -20.09 -50.74
CA ASN A 544 -18.17 -19.84 -51.59
C ASN A 544 -17.81 -19.70 -53.09
N ILE A 545 -16.53 -19.57 -53.45
CA ILE A 545 -16.07 -19.47 -54.84
C ILE A 545 -15.98 -20.87 -55.47
N VAL A 546 -17.16 -21.46 -55.69
CA VAL A 546 -17.30 -22.80 -56.29
C VAL A 546 -16.65 -22.89 -57.67
N SER A 547 -15.93 -23.99 -57.92
CA SER A 547 -15.37 -24.34 -59.23
C SER A 547 -16.46 -24.60 -60.26
N ILE A 548 -16.17 -24.30 -61.53
CA ILE A 548 -17.11 -24.44 -62.65
C ILE A 548 -16.50 -25.32 -63.74
N THR A 549 -17.31 -26.26 -64.24
CA THR A 549 -17.03 -27.02 -65.47
C THR A 549 -17.60 -26.29 -66.68
N SER A 550 -16.82 -26.12 -67.74
CA SER A 550 -17.30 -25.58 -69.02
C SER A 550 -18.27 -26.54 -69.72
N PRO A 551 -19.21 -26.02 -70.54
CA PRO A 551 -20.11 -26.84 -71.33
C PRO A 551 -19.37 -27.57 -72.47
N GLU A 552 -19.97 -28.65 -72.96
CA GLU A 552 -19.48 -29.36 -74.15
C GLU A 552 -19.79 -28.57 -75.44
N VAL A 553 -18.87 -28.62 -76.42
CA VAL A 553 -19.12 -28.10 -77.77
C VAL A 553 -20.30 -28.85 -78.38
N ASN A 554 -21.27 -28.13 -78.92
CA ASN A 554 -22.47 -28.74 -79.51
C ASN A 554 -22.85 -28.22 -80.90
N ASP A 555 -22.15 -27.20 -81.40
CA ASP A 555 -22.18 -26.69 -82.78
C ASP A 555 -20.73 -26.65 -83.29
N ALA A 556 -20.19 -27.82 -83.64
CA ALA A 556 -18.75 -27.99 -83.84
C ALA A 556 -18.23 -27.50 -85.20
N ASP A 557 -19.13 -27.15 -86.14
CA ASP A 557 -18.81 -26.38 -87.34
C ASP A 557 -19.32 -24.93 -87.31
N SER A 558 -19.76 -24.45 -86.13
CA SER A 558 -20.19 -23.07 -85.85
C SER A 558 -21.23 -22.56 -86.86
N ASN A 559 -22.20 -23.41 -87.23
CA ASN A 559 -23.13 -23.16 -88.34
C ASN A 559 -24.53 -22.71 -87.91
N GLY A 560 -24.78 -22.60 -86.60
CA GLY A 560 -26.07 -22.23 -86.00
C GLY A 560 -27.02 -23.42 -85.79
N VAL A 561 -26.57 -24.67 -86.01
CA VAL A 561 -27.40 -25.87 -85.92
C VAL A 561 -26.67 -26.99 -85.19
N GLN A 562 -26.97 -27.09 -83.88
CA GLN A 562 -26.55 -28.16 -82.98
C GLN A 562 -26.36 -29.53 -83.67
N ASP A 563 -25.16 -30.11 -83.55
CA ASP A 563 -24.70 -31.29 -84.30
C ASP A 563 -25.66 -32.49 -84.21
N THR A 564 -26.30 -32.67 -83.06
CA THR A 564 -27.29 -33.74 -82.81
C THR A 564 -28.54 -33.60 -83.68
N LYS A 565 -28.95 -32.37 -84.02
CA LYS A 565 -30.02 -32.09 -84.99
C LYS A 565 -29.55 -32.41 -86.42
N GLN A 566 -28.29 -32.10 -86.76
CA GLN A 566 -27.71 -32.46 -88.06
C GLN A 566 -27.69 -33.99 -88.26
N VAL A 567 -27.27 -34.75 -87.26
CA VAL A 567 -27.33 -36.24 -87.26
C VAL A 567 -28.77 -36.75 -87.43
N SER A 568 -29.74 -36.14 -86.73
CA SER A 568 -31.17 -36.49 -86.85
C SER A 568 -31.72 -36.29 -88.26
N GLU A 569 -31.32 -35.22 -88.96
CA GLU A 569 -31.69 -34.97 -90.37
C GLU A 569 -31.14 -36.07 -91.30
N VAL A 570 -29.87 -36.44 -91.15
CA VAL A 570 -29.24 -37.49 -91.98
C VAL A 570 -29.86 -38.85 -91.71
N SER A 571 -30.20 -39.16 -90.47
CA SER A 571 -30.88 -40.41 -90.10
C SER A 571 -32.26 -40.55 -90.77
N LYS A 572 -33.02 -39.45 -90.87
CA LYS A 572 -34.29 -39.42 -91.62
C LYS A 572 -34.07 -39.65 -93.12
N ALA A 573 -33.03 -39.05 -93.70
CA ALA A 573 -32.72 -39.19 -95.12
C ALA A 573 -32.29 -40.63 -95.49
N ILE A 574 -31.48 -41.29 -94.64
CA ILE A 574 -31.09 -42.71 -94.83
C ILE A 574 -32.32 -43.62 -94.93
N LYS A 575 -33.28 -43.47 -94.01
CA LYS A 575 -34.52 -44.28 -94.00
C LYS A 575 -35.35 -44.15 -95.28
N ALA A 576 -35.33 -42.99 -95.93
CA ALA A 576 -35.98 -42.81 -97.22
C ALA A 576 -35.26 -43.62 -98.33
N THR A 577 -33.93 -43.54 -98.40
CA THR A 577 -33.12 -44.30 -99.36
C THR A 577 -33.23 -45.81 -99.16
N GLU A 578 -33.25 -46.29 -97.91
CA GLU A 578 -33.51 -47.69 -97.54
C GLU A 578 -34.87 -48.16 -98.11
N SER A 579 -35.93 -47.34 -97.95
CA SER A 579 -37.26 -47.65 -98.48
C SER A 579 -37.32 -47.68 -100.01
N THR A 580 -36.55 -46.84 -100.70
CA THR A 580 -36.46 -46.87 -102.17
C THR A 580 -35.67 -48.08 -102.67
N LYS A 581 -34.63 -48.53 -101.95
CA LYS A 581 -33.90 -49.76 -102.28
C LYS A 581 -34.82 -50.98 -102.27
N ALA A 582 -35.66 -51.11 -101.24
CA ALA A 582 -36.64 -52.19 -101.16
C ALA A 582 -37.66 -52.18 -102.34
N ALA A 583 -38.01 -50.99 -102.85
CA ALA A 583 -38.87 -50.86 -104.03
C ALA A 583 -38.14 -51.27 -105.34
N VAL A 584 -36.85 -50.94 -105.48
CA VAL A 584 -36.00 -51.42 -106.58
C VAL A 584 -35.93 -52.95 -106.60
N ASP A 585 -35.57 -53.57 -105.46
CA ASP A 585 -35.36 -55.02 -105.38
C ASP A 585 -36.65 -55.81 -105.65
N LYS A 586 -37.77 -55.35 -105.08
CA LYS A 586 -39.09 -55.91 -105.37
C LYS A 586 -39.43 -55.84 -106.85
N LYS A 587 -39.12 -54.72 -107.51
CA LYS A 587 -39.40 -54.55 -108.93
C LYS A 587 -38.46 -55.35 -109.83
N LEU A 588 -37.21 -55.56 -109.42
CA LEU A 588 -36.27 -56.45 -110.10
C LEU A 588 -36.77 -57.90 -110.10
N ALA A 589 -37.22 -58.38 -108.93
CA ALA A 589 -37.81 -59.71 -108.80
C ALA A 589 -39.12 -59.88 -109.59
N GLU A 590 -39.99 -58.86 -109.62
CA GLU A 590 -41.21 -58.87 -110.46
C GLU A 590 -40.91 -59.02 -111.96
N ILE A 591 -39.77 -58.52 -112.45
CA ILE A 591 -39.37 -58.53 -113.87
C ILE A 591 -38.66 -59.84 -114.27
N GLN A 592 -38.14 -60.61 -113.32
CA GLN A 592 -37.41 -61.85 -113.60
C GLN A 592 -38.28 -63.11 -113.43
N SER A 593 -39.57 -62.96 -113.13
CA SER A 593 -40.42 -64.05 -112.59
C SER A 593 -40.92 -65.07 -113.62
N ASP A 594 -40.98 -64.73 -114.91
CA ASP A 594 -41.40 -65.62 -116.00
C ASP A 594 -40.24 -65.97 -116.97
N GLY A 595 -39.07 -65.37 -116.76
CA GLY A 595 -37.88 -65.52 -117.60
C GLY A 595 -37.89 -64.66 -118.87
N LEU A 596 -38.92 -63.84 -119.08
CA LEU A 596 -39.03 -62.90 -120.19
C LEU A 596 -38.86 -61.47 -119.68
N VAL A 597 -38.30 -60.59 -120.50
CA VAL A 597 -38.09 -59.17 -120.19
C VAL A 597 -38.47 -58.37 -121.42
N ASN A 598 -39.62 -57.70 -121.39
CA ASN A 598 -40.02 -56.80 -122.46
C ASN A 598 -39.46 -55.37 -122.24
N PRO A 599 -39.39 -54.52 -123.28
CA PRO A 599 -38.87 -53.15 -123.16
C PRO A 599 -39.63 -52.28 -122.14
N LYS A 600 -40.91 -52.59 -121.89
CA LYS A 600 -41.80 -51.87 -120.97
C LYS A 600 -41.48 -52.18 -119.51
N GLU A 601 -40.96 -53.37 -119.17
CA GLU A 601 -40.43 -53.69 -117.83
C GLU A 601 -39.11 -52.95 -117.55
N LYS A 602 -38.16 -53.05 -118.48
CA LYS A 602 -36.82 -52.46 -118.29
C LYS A 602 -36.90 -50.95 -117.98
N ALA A 603 -37.77 -50.24 -118.70
CA ALA A 603 -38.02 -48.81 -118.50
C ALA A 603 -38.63 -48.41 -117.13
N GLU A 604 -39.15 -49.37 -116.34
CA GLU A 604 -39.62 -49.10 -114.97
C GLU A 604 -38.51 -49.27 -113.93
N ILE A 605 -37.74 -50.36 -114.02
CA ILE A 605 -36.65 -50.61 -113.07
C ILE A 605 -35.53 -49.58 -113.23
N ASP A 606 -35.23 -49.15 -114.45
CA ASP A 606 -34.30 -48.05 -114.73
C ASP A 606 -34.71 -46.73 -114.02
N LYS A 607 -36.01 -46.44 -113.91
CA LYS A 607 -36.52 -45.25 -113.19
C LYS A 607 -36.38 -45.36 -111.67
N LEU A 608 -36.62 -46.54 -111.10
CA LEU A 608 -36.47 -46.76 -109.66
C LEU A 608 -35.00 -46.72 -109.23
N ILE A 609 -34.09 -47.26 -110.05
CA ILE A 609 -32.63 -47.17 -109.84
C ILE A 609 -32.19 -45.70 -109.86
N GLN A 610 -32.62 -44.90 -110.86
CA GLN A 610 -32.31 -43.46 -110.89
C GLN A 610 -32.85 -42.68 -109.68
N LYS A 611 -33.96 -43.10 -109.05
CA LYS A 611 -34.45 -42.49 -107.80
C LYS A 611 -33.53 -42.86 -106.63
N LEU A 612 -33.18 -44.13 -106.51
CA LEU A 612 -32.29 -44.65 -105.47
C LEU A 612 -30.94 -43.92 -105.47
N ASP A 613 -30.30 -43.78 -106.63
CA ASP A 613 -28.98 -43.14 -106.72
C ASP A 613 -29.02 -41.65 -106.33
N LYS A 614 -30.09 -40.93 -106.69
CA LYS A 614 -30.29 -39.53 -106.30
C LYS A 614 -30.50 -39.37 -104.79
N GLU A 615 -31.31 -40.23 -104.18
CA GLU A 615 -31.52 -40.20 -102.72
C GLU A 615 -30.23 -40.60 -101.97
N LYS A 616 -29.49 -41.60 -102.47
CA LYS A 616 -28.19 -42.01 -101.92
C LYS A 616 -27.15 -40.89 -101.97
N GLN A 617 -27.10 -40.12 -103.07
CA GLN A 617 -26.22 -38.95 -103.17
C GLN A 617 -26.67 -37.81 -102.23
N ALA A 618 -27.98 -37.50 -102.16
CA ALA A 618 -28.49 -36.47 -101.26
C ALA A 618 -28.22 -36.78 -99.77
N VAL A 619 -28.26 -38.06 -99.36
CA VAL A 619 -27.81 -38.49 -98.03
C VAL A 619 -26.32 -38.22 -97.84
N LYS A 620 -25.48 -38.58 -98.82
CA LYS A 620 -24.03 -38.37 -98.78
C LYS A 620 -23.69 -36.89 -98.59
N ASP A 621 -24.40 -36.00 -99.29
CA ASP A 621 -24.20 -34.55 -99.23
C ASP A 621 -24.64 -33.96 -97.87
N LYS A 622 -25.73 -34.47 -97.25
CA LYS A 622 -26.09 -34.08 -95.88
C LYS A 622 -25.12 -34.65 -94.84
N LEU A 623 -24.71 -35.90 -94.98
CA LEU A 623 -23.78 -36.59 -94.07
C LEU A 623 -22.38 -35.95 -94.09
N ALA A 624 -21.96 -35.39 -95.22
CA ALA A 624 -20.71 -34.65 -95.34
C ALA A 624 -20.68 -33.37 -94.47
N LYS A 625 -21.84 -32.75 -94.22
CA LYS A 625 -21.95 -31.49 -93.44
C LYS A 625 -21.87 -31.69 -91.93
N VAL A 626 -22.41 -32.80 -91.40
CA VAL A 626 -22.31 -33.13 -89.97
C VAL A 626 -20.84 -33.10 -89.53
N PRO A 627 -20.44 -32.45 -88.42
CA PRO A 627 -19.03 -32.38 -88.02
C PRO A 627 -18.36 -33.73 -87.81
N ASN A 628 -17.05 -33.80 -88.06
CA ASN A 628 -16.27 -35.01 -87.80
C ASN A 628 -16.09 -35.23 -86.29
N GLY A 629 -16.37 -36.43 -85.81
CA GLY A 629 -16.40 -36.75 -84.37
C GLY A 629 -17.81 -36.80 -83.77
N THR A 630 -18.80 -36.15 -84.39
CA THR A 630 -20.19 -36.14 -83.91
C THR A 630 -20.73 -37.54 -83.64
N VAL A 631 -21.24 -37.76 -82.42
CA VAL A 631 -21.82 -39.02 -81.98
C VAL A 631 -22.93 -39.46 -82.95
N GLY A 632 -22.80 -40.67 -83.50
CA GLY A 632 -23.72 -41.23 -84.47
C GLY A 632 -23.36 -41.02 -85.95
N LYS A 633 -22.51 -40.03 -86.31
CA LYS A 633 -22.13 -39.80 -87.72
C LYS A 633 -21.54 -41.04 -88.38
N ALA A 634 -20.66 -41.77 -87.68
CA ALA A 634 -20.02 -42.99 -88.19
C ALA A 634 -21.02 -44.13 -88.45
N GLU A 635 -22.04 -44.29 -87.59
CA GLU A 635 -23.11 -45.30 -87.76
C GLU A 635 -24.01 -44.95 -88.95
N LEU A 636 -24.31 -43.67 -89.17
CA LEU A 636 -25.04 -43.24 -90.36
C LEU A 636 -24.23 -43.43 -91.65
N GLN A 637 -22.91 -43.23 -91.60
CA GLN A 637 -22.00 -43.54 -92.72
C GLN A 637 -21.97 -45.05 -93.04
N ARG A 638 -22.02 -45.91 -92.01
CA ARG A 638 -22.12 -47.37 -92.19
C ARG A 638 -23.41 -47.75 -92.94
N LYS A 639 -24.56 -47.26 -92.48
CA LYS A 639 -25.86 -47.55 -93.11
C LYS A 639 -25.96 -47.07 -94.56
N LEU A 640 -25.41 -45.90 -94.87
CA LEU A 640 -25.35 -45.40 -96.25
C LEU A 640 -24.54 -46.34 -97.18
N ASN A 641 -23.49 -46.98 -96.64
CA ASN A 641 -22.65 -47.91 -97.39
C ASN A 641 -23.32 -49.29 -97.58
N GLU A 642 -24.19 -49.70 -96.65
CA GLU A 642 -24.94 -50.97 -96.68
C GLU A 642 -26.05 -51.03 -97.74
N ILE A 643 -26.31 -49.94 -98.47
CA ILE A 643 -27.25 -49.88 -99.59
C ILE A 643 -26.49 -50.11 -100.92
N PRO A 644 -26.44 -51.33 -101.50
CA PRO A 644 -25.72 -51.56 -102.75
C PRO A 644 -26.41 -50.92 -103.96
N SER A 645 -25.62 -50.57 -104.98
CA SER A 645 -26.14 -50.16 -106.30
C SER A 645 -26.67 -51.38 -107.07
N VAL A 646 -27.60 -51.14 -108.00
CA VAL A 646 -28.34 -52.20 -108.72
C VAL A 646 -28.30 -51.93 -110.23
N THR A 647 -28.23 -52.98 -111.04
CA THR A 647 -28.28 -52.93 -112.52
C THR A 647 -29.56 -53.57 -113.04
N SER A 648 -29.98 -53.19 -114.26
CA SER A 648 -31.20 -53.72 -114.89
C SER A 648 -30.90 -54.82 -115.93
N PRO A 649 -31.84 -55.78 -116.15
CA PRO A 649 -31.66 -56.89 -117.08
C PRO A 649 -31.81 -56.48 -118.56
N GLU A 650 -31.36 -57.37 -119.45
CA GLU A 650 -31.49 -57.26 -120.91
C GLU A 650 -32.86 -57.74 -121.41
N VAL A 651 -33.26 -57.31 -122.61
CA VAL A 651 -34.54 -57.66 -123.27
C VAL A 651 -34.36 -58.95 -124.07
N ASN A 652 -35.30 -59.90 -123.96
CA ASN A 652 -35.22 -61.23 -124.60
C ASN A 652 -36.53 -61.76 -125.24
N ASP A 653 -37.59 -60.94 -125.24
CA ASP A 653 -38.81 -61.10 -126.04
C ASP A 653 -39.02 -59.77 -126.78
N ALA A 654 -38.39 -59.63 -127.95
CA ALA A 654 -38.17 -58.34 -128.58
C ALA A 654 -39.42 -57.77 -129.29
N ASP A 655 -40.24 -58.64 -129.88
CA ASP A 655 -41.53 -58.29 -130.50
C ASP A 655 -42.73 -58.53 -129.56
N SER A 656 -42.48 -59.06 -128.34
CA SER A 656 -43.49 -59.37 -127.32
C SER A 656 -44.51 -60.44 -127.75
N ASN A 657 -44.09 -61.40 -128.57
CA ASN A 657 -44.94 -62.50 -129.05
C ASN A 657 -45.08 -63.66 -128.05
N GLY A 658 -44.33 -63.66 -126.93
CA GLY A 658 -44.37 -64.71 -125.90
C GLY A 658 -43.59 -65.99 -126.25
N VAL A 659 -42.80 -65.98 -127.34
CA VAL A 659 -41.91 -67.06 -127.76
C VAL A 659 -40.51 -66.49 -128.01
N GLN A 660 -39.54 -66.97 -127.24
CA GLN A 660 -38.13 -66.59 -127.37
C GLN A 660 -37.63 -66.64 -128.83
N ASP A 661 -37.12 -65.50 -129.33
CA ASP A 661 -36.73 -65.27 -130.74
C ASP A 661 -35.85 -66.39 -131.32
N THR A 662 -34.91 -66.90 -130.51
CA THR A 662 -33.96 -67.97 -130.87
C THR A 662 -34.63 -69.28 -131.30
N LYS A 663 -35.83 -69.56 -130.80
CA LYS A 663 -36.58 -70.79 -131.08
C LYS A 663 -37.15 -70.78 -132.50
N GLN A 664 -37.65 -69.65 -132.95
CA GLN A 664 -38.33 -69.50 -134.25
C GLN A 664 -37.36 -69.74 -135.42
N VAL A 665 -36.11 -69.24 -135.30
CA VAL A 665 -35.01 -69.45 -136.28
C VAL A 665 -34.76 -70.93 -136.60
N SER A 666 -34.98 -71.81 -135.63
CA SER A 666 -34.67 -73.24 -135.75
C SER A 666 -35.60 -73.97 -136.72
N GLU A 667 -36.86 -73.54 -136.85
CA GLU A 667 -37.84 -74.21 -137.70
C GLU A 667 -37.62 -73.96 -139.20
N ALA A 668 -37.25 -72.73 -139.56
CA ALA A 668 -37.01 -72.33 -140.95
C ALA A 668 -35.85 -73.11 -141.60
N LYS A 669 -34.80 -73.44 -140.82
CA LYS A 669 -33.67 -74.26 -141.29
C LYS A 669 -34.09 -75.67 -141.72
N LYS A 670 -35.07 -76.27 -141.04
CA LYS A 670 -35.48 -77.65 -141.31
C LYS A 670 -36.15 -77.80 -142.69
N ALA A 671 -37.11 -76.94 -143.00
CA ALA A 671 -37.92 -77.05 -144.21
C ALA A 671 -37.10 -76.95 -145.53
N ILE A 672 -35.99 -76.20 -145.51
CA ILE A 672 -35.08 -76.08 -146.67
C ILE A 672 -34.40 -77.43 -146.99
N ALA A 673 -34.11 -78.25 -145.98
CA ALA A 673 -33.43 -79.53 -146.17
C ALA A 673 -34.31 -80.56 -146.89
N ASP A 674 -35.60 -80.60 -146.57
CA ASP A 674 -36.56 -81.56 -147.14
C ASP A 674 -36.75 -81.35 -148.66
N ALA A 675 -36.85 -80.09 -149.10
CA ALA A 675 -36.94 -79.75 -150.53
C ALA A 675 -35.73 -80.26 -151.33
N LYS A 676 -34.52 -80.12 -150.76
CA LYS A 676 -33.26 -80.54 -151.40
C LYS A 676 -33.18 -82.06 -151.61
N ALA A 677 -33.81 -82.86 -150.74
CA ALA A 677 -33.85 -84.32 -150.86
C ALA A 677 -34.79 -84.83 -151.97
N ALA A 678 -35.81 -84.05 -152.36
CA ALA A 678 -36.67 -84.39 -153.50
C ALA A 678 -35.94 -84.17 -154.84
N GLN A 679 -35.13 -83.11 -154.95
CA GLN A 679 -34.38 -82.72 -156.14
C GLN A 679 -33.51 -83.87 -156.70
N THR A 680 -32.83 -84.59 -155.80
CA THR A 680 -31.94 -85.72 -156.16
C THR A 680 -32.70 -86.86 -156.85
N LYS A 681 -33.99 -87.05 -156.54
CA LYS A 681 -34.80 -88.15 -157.11
C LYS A 681 -35.16 -87.89 -158.58
N VAL A 682 -35.54 -86.65 -158.91
CA VAL A 682 -35.75 -86.20 -160.30
C VAL A 682 -34.51 -86.48 -161.15
N ILE A 683 -33.34 -86.02 -160.69
CA ILE A 683 -32.07 -86.09 -161.42
C ILE A 683 -31.64 -87.54 -161.70
N ASN A 684 -32.00 -88.49 -160.82
CA ASN A 684 -31.67 -89.90 -161.03
C ASN A 684 -32.61 -90.59 -162.04
N LYS A 685 -33.93 -90.29 -162.05
CA LYS A 685 -34.85 -90.86 -163.05
C LYS A 685 -34.46 -90.44 -164.47
N ILE A 686 -34.03 -89.19 -164.68
CA ILE A 686 -33.50 -88.69 -165.97
C ILE A 686 -32.30 -89.51 -166.49
N LYS A 687 -31.54 -90.20 -165.61
CA LYS A 687 -30.40 -91.04 -166.03
C LYS A 687 -30.81 -92.44 -166.50
N GLU A 688 -31.89 -93.02 -165.98
CA GLU A 688 -32.35 -94.35 -166.40
C GLU A 688 -32.84 -94.31 -167.86
N ILE A 689 -33.67 -93.30 -168.16
CA ILE A 689 -34.37 -93.06 -169.42
C ILE A 689 -33.43 -92.86 -170.64
N ARG A 690 -32.12 -92.68 -170.42
CA ARG A 690 -31.10 -92.48 -171.46
C ARG A 690 -30.42 -93.77 -171.95
N LYS A 691 -30.80 -94.96 -171.46
CA LYS A 691 -29.92 -96.15 -171.51
C LYS A 691 -30.17 -97.15 -172.65
N ASP A 692 -31.37 -97.17 -173.21
CA ASP A 692 -31.79 -98.07 -174.31
C ASP A 692 -32.12 -97.34 -175.62
N GLY A 693 -32.30 -96.01 -175.56
CA GLY A 693 -32.42 -95.13 -176.74
C GLY A 693 -33.84 -94.91 -177.25
N LEU A 694 -34.88 -95.40 -176.53
CA LEU A 694 -36.29 -95.23 -176.89
C LEU A 694 -37.13 -94.96 -175.64
N ILE A 695 -37.41 -93.69 -175.35
CA ILE A 695 -38.27 -93.31 -174.21
C ILE A 695 -39.66 -93.92 -174.37
N THR A 696 -40.09 -94.73 -173.40
CA THR A 696 -41.47 -95.20 -173.34
C THR A 696 -42.38 -94.19 -172.63
N PRO A 697 -43.68 -94.10 -172.97
CA PRO A 697 -44.61 -93.20 -172.28
C PRO A 697 -44.71 -93.42 -170.76
N SER A 698 -44.39 -94.63 -170.28
CA SER A 698 -44.36 -94.95 -168.85
C SER A 698 -43.22 -94.26 -168.10
N GLU A 699 -42.10 -93.99 -168.78
CA GLU A 699 -40.91 -93.39 -168.18
C GLU A 699 -41.02 -91.88 -168.04
N GLN A 700 -41.61 -91.22 -169.04
CA GLN A 700 -41.94 -89.79 -168.97
C GLN A 700 -42.92 -89.52 -167.81
N ALA A 701 -43.97 -90.34 -167.66
CA ALA A 701 -44.97 -90.18 -166.60
C ALA A 701 -44.42 -90.38 -165.17
N ASP A 702 -43.33 -91.13 -164.99
CA ASP A 702 -42.62 -91.27 -163.72
C ASP A 702 -41.77 -90.03 -163.39
N LEU A 703 -41.19 -89.39 -164.41
CA LEU A 703 -40.35 -88.21 -164.24
C LEU A 703 -41.17 -87.00 -163.77
N ASP A 704 -42.33 -86.76 -164.39
CA ASP A 704 -43.17 -85.60 -164.10
C ASP A 704 -43.68 -85.60 -162.64
N LYS A 705 -44.05 -86.77 -162.10
CA LYS A 705 -44.44 -86.96 -160.68
C LYS A 705 -43.34 -86.61 -159.68
N LEU A 706 -42.07 -86.79 -160.06
CA LEU A 706 -40.94 -86.45 -159.18
C LEU A 706 -40.70 -84.93 -159.15
N ILE A 707 -41.01 -84.22 -160.25
CA ILE A 707 -40.89 -82.77 -160.34
C ILE A 707 -41.99 -82.09 -159.52
N GLU A 708 -43.26 -82.52 -159.65
CA GLU A 708 -44.38 -81.97 -158.87
C GLU A 708 -44.12 -82.03 -157.35
N LYS A 709 -43.52 -83.12 -156.86
CA LYS A 709 -43.18 -83.29 -155.44
C LYS A 709 -42.04 -82.38 -154.96
N LEU A 710 -41.18 -81.89 -155.86
CA LEU A 710 -40.12 -80.95 -155.53
C LEU A 710 -40.69 -79.55 -155.22
N ASP A 711 -41.63 -79.09 -156.04
CA ASP A 711 -42.19 -77.74 -155.93
C ASP A 711 -43.03 -77.53 -154.67
N SER A 712 -43.79 -78.56 -154.25
CA SER A 712 -44.56 -78.51 -153.00
C SER A 712 -43.68 -78.22 -151.77
N LEU A 713 -42.56 -78.93 -151.62
CA LEU A 713 -41.64 -78.76 -150.48
C LEU A 713 -40.91 -77.41 -150.51
N ARG A 714 -40.63 -76.88 -151.70
CA ARG A 714 -40.00 -75.57 -151.88
C ARG A 714 -40.88 -74.42 -151.34
N SER A 715 -42.20 -74.56 -151.41
CA SER A 715 -43.13 -73.53 -150.92
C SER A 715 -43.13 -73.42 -149.38
N ILE A 716 -43.19 -74.55 -148.67
CA ILE A 716 -43.20 -74.63 -147.19
C ILE A 716 -41.95 -73.98 -146.59
N ALA A 717 -40.78 -74.19 -147.21
CA ALA A 717 -39.53 -73.58 -146.79
C ALA A 717 -39.54 -72.05 -146.91
N LYS A 718 -40.22 -71.50 -147.93
CA LYS A 718 -40.31 -70.05 -148.15
C LYS A 718 -41.18 -69.36 -147.11
N GLU A 719 -42.28 -69.99 -146.72
CA GLU A 719 -43.20 -69.50 -145.68
C GLU A 719 -42.51 -69.39 -144.31
N LYS A 720 -41.83 -70.44 -143.86
CA LYS A 720 -41.18 -70.44 -142.53
C LYS A 720 -40.08 -69.38 -142.37
N ILE A 721 -39.42 -68.95 -143.45
CA ILE A 721 -38.41 -67.87 -143.39
C ILE A 721 -39.09 -66.48 -143.30
N SER A 722 -40.29 -66.33 -143.86
CA SER A 722 -41.04 -65.06 -143.88
C SER A 722 -41.59 -64.64 -142.51
N ASN A 723 -41.64 -65.55 -141.55
CA ASN A 723 -42.26 -65.36 -140.23
C ASN A 723 -41.22 -65.23 -139.11
N LEU A 724 -40.02 -64.71 -139.41
CA LEU A 724 -38.96 -64.44 -138.44
C LEU A 724 -38.92 -62.95 -138.06
N PRO A 725 -38.75 -62.57 -136.77
CA PRO A 725 -38.82 -61.19 -136.32
C PRO A 725 -37.81 -60.26 -137.03
N ASN A 726 -38.22 -59.02 -137.32
CA ASN A 726 -37.36 -58.03 -137.97
C ASN A 726 -36.13 -57.70 -137.11
N GLY A 727 -34.94 -58.04 -137.61
CA GLY A 727 -33.67 -57.96 -136.86
C GLY A 727 -33.05 -59.33 -136.55
N THR A 728 -33.81 -60.42 -136.72
CA THR A 728 -33.32 -61.79 -136.59
C THR A 728 -32.18 -62.06 -137.57
N SER A 729 -31.06 -62.57 -137.05
CA SER A 729 -29.87 -62.83 -137.85
C SER A 729 -30.05 -63.99 -138.84
N ASN A 730 -29.35 -63.91 -139.97
CA ASN A 730 -29.22 -64.93 -141.02
C ASN A 730 -30.46 -65.26 -141.86
N ILE A 731 -31.57 -64.49 -141.80
CA ILE A 731 -32.74 -64.66 -142.70
C ILE A 731 -32.32 -64.78 -144.19
N ALA A 732 -31.44 -63.89 -144.67
CA ALA A 732 -30.98 -63.89 -146.06
C ALA A 732 -30.16 -65.13 -146.47
N GLU A 733 -29.45 -65.76 -145.51
CA GLU A 733 -28.71 -67.01 -145.73
C GLU A 733 -29.68 -68.18 -145.95
N LEU A 734 -30.80 -68.20 -145.21
CA LEU A 734 -31.85 -69.20 -145.35
C LEU A 734 -32.53 -69.11 -146.73
N GLN A 735 -32.86 -67.89 -147.19
CA GLN A 735 -33.40 -67.65 -148.53
C GLN A 735 -32.46 -68.21 -149.62
N THR A 736 -31.17 -67.87 -149.54
CA THR A 736 -30.14 -68.23 -150.54
C THR A 736 -29.96 -69.75 -150.69
N ASN A 737 -30.19 -70.51 -149.62
CA ASN A 737 -30.07 -71.97 -149.65
C ASN A 737 -31.27 -72.67 -150.32
N LEU A 738 -32.43 -72.02 -150.38
CA LEU A 738 -33.63 -72.55 -151.02
C LEU A 738 -33.57 -72.46 -152.56
N ASP A 739 -33.08 -71.34 -153.10
CA ASP A 739 -33.08 -71.09 -154.55
C ASP A 739 -32.19 -72.07 -155.34
N LYS A 740 -31.06 -72.50 -154.75
CA LYS A 740 -30.10 -73.45 -155.34
C LYS A 740 -30.72 -74.79 -155.76
N VAL A 741 -31.88 -75.13 -155.21
CA VAL A 741 -32.63 -76.37 -155.52
C VAL A 741 -33.22 -76.35 -156.95
N THR A 742 -33.27 -75.18 -157.61
CA THR A 742 -33.97 -75.01 -158.90
C THR A 742 -33.10 -75.31 -160.14
N SER A 743 -31.79 -75.02 -160.11
CA SER A 743 -31.01 -74.81 -161.35
C SER A 743 -30.48 -76.06 -162.06
N GLU A 744 -30.33 -77.19 -161.36
CA GLU A 744 -29.57 -78.36 -161.87
C GLU A 744 -30.32 -79.28 -162.85
N ILE A 745 -31.65 -79.13 -162.96
CA ILE A 745 -32.51 -80.03 -163.76
C ILE A 745 -32.52 -79.61 -165.24
N ILE A 746 -32.49 -78.31 -165.52
CA ILE A 746 -32.70 -77.72 -166.85
C ILE A 746 -31.59 -78.09 -167.86
N SER A 747 -30.37 -78.42 -167.40
CA SER A 747 -29.24 -78.71 -168.30
C SER A 747 -29.18 -80.14 -168.86
N LYS A 748 -30.10 -81.04 -168.50
CA LYS A 748 -30.00 -82.49 -168.79
C LYS A 748 -31.12 -83.07 -169.66
N VAL A 749 -31.94 -82.22 -170.30
CA VAL A 749 -33.20 -82.63 -170.99
C VAL A 749 -33.18 -82.35 -172.52
N LYS A 750 -32.08 -81.86 -173.11
CA LYS A 750 -32.09 -81.21 -174.44
C LYS A 750 -31.60 -82.00 -175.66
N ASP A 751 -31.26 -83.28 -175.55
CA ASP A 751 -30.55 -84.04 -176.61
C ASP A 751 -31.41 -85.11 -177.34
N ILE A 752 -32.75 -84.98 -177.31
CA ILE A 752 -33.68 -85.96 -177.91
C ILE A 752 -34.64 -85.23 -178.86
N ASP A 753 -35.05 -85.94 -179.92
CA ASP A 753 -35.83 -85.52 -181.10
C ASP A 753 -35.15 -84.53 -182.06
N SER A 754 -34.92 -85.00 -183.29
CA SER A 754 -34.44 -84.21 -184.42
C SER A 754 -35.56 -83.93 -185.42
N ASN A 755 -36.07 -82.70 -185.51
CA ASN A 755 -36.64 -82.15 -186.75
C ASN A 755 -37.06 -80.67 -186.65
N GLY A 756 -37.33 -80.07 -187.82
CA GLY A 756 -38.57 -79.30 -187.96
C GLY A 756 -38.61 -77.88 -187.40
N ILE A 757 -37.76 -77.01 -187.95
CA ILE A 757 -38.01 -75.58 -188.17
C ILE A 757 -39.51 -75.19 -188.28
N SER A 758 -39.88 -74.09 -187.62
CA SER A 758 -40.85 -73.03 -188.02
C SER A 758 -41.82 -72.57 -186.92
N ASP A 759 -41.32 -71.59 -186.18
CA ASP A 759 -41.93 -70.25 -186.01
C ASP A 759 -43.16 -69.99 -185.14
N LYS A 760 -42.90 -69.15 -184.13
CA LYS A 760 -43.37 -67.76 -184.06
C LYS A 760 -44.72 -67.43 -184.77
N LYS A 761 -45.69 -67.00 -183.96
CA LYS A 761 -46.09 -65.58 -183.83
C LYS A 761 -46.74 -65.39 -182.46
N GLN A 762 -46.18 -64.57 -181.57
CA GLN A 762 -46.18 -63.09 -181.52
C GLN A 762 -47.52 -62.45 -181.12
N SER A 763 -47.50 -61.83 -179.94
CA SER A 763 -48.06 -60.51 -179.58
C SER A 763 -49.54 -60.18 -179.85
N LEU A 764 -50.24 -59.77 -178.78
CA LEU A 764 -51.03 -58.53 -178.59
C LEU A 764 -51.73 -58.61 -177.21
N GLY A 765 -51.88 -57.58 -176.37
CA GLY A 765 -51.14 -56.31 -176.17
C GLY A 765 -50.64 -56.23 -174.71
N MET A 766 -49.95 -55.21 -174.18
CA MET A 766 -49.88 -53.77 -174.47
C MET A 766 -51.15 -52.96 -174.17
N ASP A 767 -51.33 -52.63 -172.87
CA ASP A 767 -51.56 -51.27 -172.33
C ASP A 767 -51.66 -51.33 -170.79
N LYS A 768 -51.46 -50.28 -169.97
CA LYS A 768 -50.58 -49.09 -170.00
C LYS A 768 -50.64 -48.41 -168.61
N ILE A 769 -49.54 -47.75 -168.18
CA ILE A 769 -49.52 -46.58 -167.26
C ILE A 769 -50.16 -46.72 -165.84
N ASN A 770 -49.33 -47.14 -164.88
CA ASN A 770 -48.69 -46.28 -163.85
C ASN A 770 -49.50 -45.22 -163.03
N ASN A 771 -49.20 -45.18 -161.71
CA ASN A 771 -49.29 -44.06 -160.75
C ASN A 771 -50.66 -43.46 -160.33
N LYS A 772 -51.06 -43.70 -159.07
CA LYS A 772 -50.92 -42.71 -157.97
C LYS A 772 -51.21 -43.26 -156.56
N TYR A 773 -50.37 -42.88 -155.59
CA TYR A 773 -50.71 -42.14 -154.34
C TYR A 773 -52.21 -42.07 -153.92
N ASN A 774 -52.62 -42.18 -152.64
CA ASN A 774 -51.88 -42.13 -151.37
C ASN A 774 -52.73 -42.62 -150.16
N SER A 775 -52.09 -42.76 -148.99
CA SER A 775 -52.65 -42.44 -147.65
C SER A 775 -53.95 -43.12 -147.20
N SER A 776 -53.81 -44.30 -146.60
CA SER A 776 -54.52 -44.63 -145.36
C SER A 776 -53.72 -45.66 -144.57
N HIS A 777 -53.54 -45.44 -143.27
CA HIS A 777 -53.10 -46.46 -142.33
C HIS A 777 -53.95 -46.35 -141.07
N PHE A 778 -54.41 -47.49 -140.58
CA PHE A 778 -55.31 -47.60 -139.42
C PHE A 778 -54.56 -47.19 -138.13
N GLU A 779 -55.19 -46.60 -137.13
CA GLU A 779 -56.26 -47.15 -136.26
C GLU A 779 -55.79 -48.38 -135.45
N ASN A 780 -55.98 -48.28 -134.12
CA ASN A 780 -55.56 -49.12 -132.97
C ASN A 780 -54.99 -48.12 -131.93
N ASP A 781 -55.65 -47.71 -130.84
CA ASP A 781 -56.64 -48.35 -129.93
C ASP A 781 -56.03 -49.40 -128.96
N GLU A 782 -56.72 -49.60 -127.83
CA GLU A 782 -56.40 -50.44 -126.66
C GLU A 782 -55.18 -50.02 -125.79
N LYS A 783 -55.52 -49.20 -124.78
CA LYS A 783 -55.29 -49.41 -123.32
C LYS A 783 -53.92 -49.84 -122.76
N ALA A 784 -53.58 -49.17 -121.64
CA ALA A 784 -52.89 -49.69 -120.45
C ALA A 784 -51.43 -50.18 -120.58
N THR A 785 -50.54 -49.68 -119.73
CA THR A 785 -50.26 -50.27 -118.40
C THR A 785 -49.41 -49.30 -117.55
N LYS A 786 -49.22 -49.63 -116.26
CA LYS A 786 -48.18 -49.16 -115.32
C LYS A 786 -48.46 -47.83 -114.56
N ASN A 787 -48.34 -47.78 -113.22
CA ASN A 787 -48.21 -48.91 -112.28
C ASN A 787 -48.58 -48.63 -110.81
N ASN A 788 -48.72 -49.74 -110.06
CA ASN A 788 -48.43 -50.02 -108.64
C ASN A 788 -47.70 -48.94 -107.80
N LYS A 789 -47.82 -48.89 -106.45
CA LYS A 789 -48.40 -49.77 -105.40
C LYS A 789 -48.85 -48.85 -104.21
N LEU A 790 -49.95 -49.02 -103.46
CA LEU A 790 -50.33 -50.10 -102.50
C LEU A 790 -49.28 -50.26 -101.36
N LEU A 791 -49.55 -50.49 -100.05
CA LEU A 791 -50.75 -50.65 -99.17
C LEU A 791 -50.19 -50.71 -97.69
N ASP A 792 -50.82 -50.47 -96.53
CA ASP A 792 -52.23 -50.28 -96.09
C ASP A 792 -52.39 -49.50 -94.74
N MET A 793 -53.63 -49.07 -94.45
CA MET A 793 -54.39 -49.02 -93.18
C MET A 793 -53.87 -48.43 -91.83
N HIS A 794 -54.79 -48.45 -90.84
CA HIS A 794 -54.78 -47.72 -89.56
C HIS A 794 -55.19 -48.64 -88.38
N SER A 795 -54.65 -48.38 -87.18
CA SER A 795 -55.21 -48.68 -85.84
C SER A 795 -55.57 -50.13 -85.41
N ARG A 796 -55.03 -50.58 -84.26
CA ARG A 796 -55.74 -50.59 -82.95
C ARG A 796 -54.92 -51.18 -81.76
N GLN A 797 -55.15 -50.59 -80.58
CA GLN A 797 -55.23 -51.17 -79.20
C GLN A 797 -54.45 -52.44 -78.82
N PHE A 798 -53.69 -52.41 -77.71
CA PHE A 798 -54.11 -52.99 -76.41
C PHE A 798 -53.18 -52.62 -75.21
N ASN A 799 -53.61 -53.02 -73.99
CA ASN A 799 -53.03 -52.95 -72.62
C ASN A 799 -51.53 -52.61 -72.40
N VAL A 800 -51.07 -51.91 -71.34
CA VAL A 800 -51.46 -51.64 -69.91
C VAL A 800 -50.57 -52.34 -68.86
N GLN A 801 -50.34 -51.64 -67.73
CA GLN A 801 -49.91 -52.05 -66.37
C GLN A 801 -48.45 -51.83 -65.88
N ASN A 802 -48.38 -51.09 -64.75
CA ASN A 802 -47.46 -51.18 -63.59
C ASN A 802 -45.98 -50.71 -63.73
N ASN A 803 -45.35 -50.09 -62.72
CA ASN A 803 -45.83 -49.75 -61.36
C ASN A 803 -45.13 -48.52 -60.71
N HIS A 804 -45.79 -48.00 -59.66
CA HIS A 804 -45.37 -47.20 -58.48
C HIS A 804 -43.86 -46.96 -58.15
N HIS A 805 -43.45 -45.97 -57.32
CA HIS A 805 -44.11 -45.28 -56.19
C HIS A 805 -43.40 -43.95 -55.79
N ASN A 806 -44.15 -43.00 -55.18
CA ASN A 806 -43.73 -42.08 -54.08
C ASN A 806 -42.54 -41.10 -54.27
N LEU A 807 -42.39 -40.01 -53.50
CA LEU A 807 -43.25 -39.34 -52.51
C LEU A 807 -42.90 -37.84 -52.52
N GLU A 808 -43.90 -36.95 -52.44
CA GLU A 808 -43.68 -35.51 -52.27
C GLU A 808 -44.57 -34.99 -51.14
N GLY A 809 -44.03 -34.14 -50.26
CA GLY A 809 -44.77 -33.66 -49.10
C GLY A 809 -43.93 -32.82 -48.14
N LEU A 810 -44.05 -31.49 -48.23
CA LEU A 810 -43.46 -30.57 -47.27
C LEU A 810 -44.38 -29.36 -47.00
N ASN A 811 -45.21 -29.44 -45.96
CA ASN A 811 -45.81 -28.25 -45.33
C ASN A 811 -46.35 -28.56 -43.93
N LYS A 812 -45.71 -28.01 -42.88
CA LYS A 812 -46.37 -27.15 -41.88
C LYS A 812 -45.41 -26.55 -40.85
N ASN A 813 -45.65 -25.27 -40.56
CA ASN A 813 -45.04 -24.51 -39.46
C ASN A 813 -45.40 -25.11 -38.09
N LEU A 814 -44.58 -24.89 -37.05
CA LEU A 814 -44.94 -23.95 -35.96
C LEU A 814 -43.83 -23.69 -34.90
N PHE A 815 -43.69 -22.41 -34.54
CA PHE A 815 -43.45 -21.83 -33.20
C PHE A 815 -42.08 -21.83 -32.45
N VAL A 816 -41.88 -20.68 -31.78
CA VAL A 816 -41.09 -20.34 -30.58
C VAL A 816 -39.58 -20.04 -30.72
N ASN A 817 -39.28 -18.76 -30.46
CA ASN A 817 -38.00 -18.21 -30.00
C ASN A 817 -38.11 -18.04 -28.46
N PRO A 818 -37.07 -18.35 -27.66
CA PRO A 818 -36.22 -17.24 -27.18
C PRO A 818 -34.72 -17.58 -27.01
N ASN A 819 -33.90 -16.52 -26.95
CA ASN A 819 -32.51 -16.55 -26.51
C ASN A 819 -32.30 -17.30 -25.19
N LYS A 820 -31.14 -17.95 -25.04
CA LYS A 820 -30.44 -18.04 -23.75
C LYS A 820 -28.93 -18.17 -23.90
N GLU A 821 -28.22 -17.56 -22.96
CA GLU A 821 -26.77 -17.55 -22.86
C GLU A 821 -26.21 -18.93 -22.50
N ASN A 822 -24.97 -19.22 -22.89
CA ASN A 822 -24.18 -20.31 -22.32
C ASN A 822 -22.79 -19.80 -21.98
N ASN A 823 -22.60 -19.46 -20.70
CA ASN A 823 -21.34 -19.00 -20.14
C ASN A 823 -20.45 -20.21 -19.79
N LEU A 824 -19.31 -20.35 -20.47
CA LEU A 824 -18.45 -21.55 -20.42
C LEU A 824 -17.49 -21.54 -19.22
N ASN A 825 -18.06 -21.67 -18.02
CA ASN A 825 -17.30 -21.78 -16.77
C ASN A 825 -16.69 -23.19 -16.60
N MET A 826 -15.43 -23.38 -17.01
CA MET A 826 -14.69 -24.62 -16.75
C MET A 826 -14.16 -24.68 -15.30
N ASN A 827 -14.95 -25.29 -14.42
CA ASN A 827 -14.53 -25.63 -13.06
C ASN A 827 -13.85 -27.01 -13.04
N ILE A 828 -12.54 -27.06 -12.74
CA ILE A 828 -11.78 -28.31 -12.54
C ILE A 828 -11.30 -28.39 -11.08
N PRO A 829 -11.77 -29.36 -10.27
CA PRO A 829 -11.30 -29.53 -8.91
C PRO A 829 -10.02 -30.36 -8.86
N TYR A 830 -8.96 -29.81 -8.27
CA TYR A 830 -7.83 -30.60 -7.76
C TYR A 830 -7.53 -30.19 -6.31
N SER A 831 -7.98 -31.02 -5.38
CA SER A 831 -7.82 -30.84 -3.94
C SER A 831 -6.78 -31.82 -3.39
N GLY A 832 -5.74 -31.31 -2.73
CA GLY A 832 -4.85 -32.16 -1.92
C GLY A 832 -3.40 -31.70 -1.85
N LEU A 833 -3.08 -30.82 -0.90
CA LEU A 833 -1.79 -30.76 -0.22
C LEU A 833 -1.94 -30.11 1.17
N ASP A 834 -0.93 -30.29 2.02
CA ASP A 834 -1.02 -30.18 3.49
C ASP A 834 -1.09 -28.73 4.00
N LYS A 835 -1.64 -28.53 5.20
CA LYS A 835 -1.87 -27.22 5.85
C LYS A 835 -0.78 -26.76 6.83
N ASN A 836 0.25 -27.58 7.07
CA ASN A 836 1.14 -27.40 8.23
C ASN A 836 2.50 -26.69 7.98
N ASN A 837 2.74 -26.07 6.81
CA ASN A 837 3.86 -25.12 6.65
C ASN A 837 3.63 -24.10 5.51
N PRO A 838 3.26 -22.84 5.80
CA PRO A 838 3.01 -21.83 4.77
C PRO A 838 4.26 -21.22 4.13
N TYR A 839 5.45 -21.31 4.75
CA TYR A 839 6.64 -20.54 4.32
C TYR A 839 7.65 -21.33 3.46
N ALA A 840 7.44 -22.62 3.25
CA ALA A 840 8.39 -23.48 2.53
C ALA A 840 8.58 -23.14 1.04
N PHE A 841 7.60 -22.48 0.40
CA PHE A 841 7.63 -22.20 -1.04
C PHE A 841 8.18 -20.81 -1.40
N GLU A 842 7.90 -19.78 -0.59
CA GLU A 842 8.34 -18.41 -0.87
C GLU A 842 9.86 -18.24 -0.67
N ILE A 843 10.40 -18.85 0.39
CA ILE A 843 11.85 -18.88 0.67
C ILE A 843 12.64 -19.50 -0.49
N LEU A 844 12.07 -20.52 -1.16
CA LEU A 844 12.75 -21.22 -2.26
C LEU A 844 12.94 -20.32 -3.49
N PHE A 845 11.97 -19.44 -3.80
CA PHE A 845 12.10 -18.48 -4.90
C PHE A 845 12.96 -17.27 -4.53
N GLY A 846 12.88 -16.77 -3.29
CA GLY A 846 13.74 -15.68 -2.82
C GLY A 846 15.23 -16.05 -2.88
N ILE A 847 15.58 -17.25 -2.40
CA ILE A 847 16.96 -17.76 -2.45
C ILE A 847 17.41 -17.99 -3.91
N LEU A 848 16.55 -18.49 -4.79
CA LEU A 848 16.90 -18.71 -6.20
C LEU A 848 17.15 -17.40 -6.96
N GLY A 849 16.38 -16.34 -6.68
CA GLY A 849 16.62 -14.99 -7.20
C GLY A 849 17.96 -14.44 -6.75
N LEU A 850 18.25 -14.48 -5.44
CA LEU A 850 19.54 -14.06 -4.88
C LEU A 850 20.72 -14.84 -5.47
N MET A 851 20.62 -16.16 -5.64
CA MET A 851 21.67 -16.96 -6.28
C MET A 851 21.96 -16.54 -7.72
N ILE A 852 20.95 -16.12 -8.50
CA ILE A 852 21.14 -15.68 -9.89
C ILE A 852 21.92 -14.36 -9.96
N VAL A 853 21.68 -13.44 -9.01
CA VAL A 853 22.45 -12.19 -8.88
C VAL A 853 23.88 -12.49 -8.43
N TYR A 854 24.05 -13.26 -7.34
CA TYR A 854 25.35 -13.55 -6.74
C TYR A 854 26.29 -14.30 -7.70
N ARG A 855 25.75 -15.23 -8.51
CA ARG A 855 26.52 -15.99 -9.51
C ARG A 855 26.94 -15.15 -10.74
N ARG A 856 26.40 -13.94 -10.90
CA ARG A 856 26.81 -12.97 -11.92
C ARG A 856 27.94 -12.08 -11.41
N TYR A 857 27.89 -11.67 -10.14
CA TYR A 857 28.93 -10.86 -9.48
C TYR A 857 30.27 -11.59 -9.38
N LEU A 858 30.25 -12.88 -9.00
CA LEU A 858 31.42 -13.75 -8.82
C LEU A 858 32.23 -14.07 -10.10
N LYS A 859 31.97 -13.38 -11.22
CA LYS A 859 32.60 -13.64 -12.51
C LYS A 859 33.11 -12.40 -13.24
N SER A 860 33.06 -11.22 -12.62
CA SER A 860 33.39 -9.94 -13.28
C SER A 860 34.65 -9.22 -12.77
N ASP A 861 35.23 -9.63 -11.63
CA ASP A 861 36.43 -8.97 -11.08
C ASP A 861 37.60 -9.95 -10.82
N LYS A 862 38.57 -9.90 -11.73
CA LYS A 862 40.00 -10.14 -11.46
C LYS A 862 40.81 -9.23 -12.37
N ASN A 863 41.74 -8.48 -11.76
CA ASN A 863 42.47 -7.34 -12.33
C ASN A 863 41.51 -6.14 -12.53
N THR A 864 41.70 -5.00 -11.86
CA THR A 864 42.98 -4.28 -11.77
C THR A 864 43.21 -3.69 -10.37
N GLU A 865 44.47 -3.58 -9.95
CA GLU A 865 44.86 -2.96 -8.67
C GLU A 865 44.91 -1.43 -8.79
N HIS A 866 44.34 -0.71 -7.82
CA HIS A 866 45.07 0.36 -7.13
C HIS A 866 44.51 0.73 -5.75
#